data_AF-A0A2I9CS46-F1
#
_entry.id   AF-A0A2I9CS46-F1
#
_cell.length_a   1.000
_cell.length_b   1.000
_cell.length_c   1.000
_cell.angle_alpha   90.00
_cell.angle_beta   90.00
_cell.angle_gamma   90.00
#
_symmetry.space_group_name_H-M   'P 1'
#
loop_
_entity.id
_entity.type
_entity.pdbx_description
1 polymer ?
#
loop_
_entity_poly.entity_id
_entity_poly.type
_entity_poly.pdbx_seq_one_letter_code
_entity_poly.pdbx_strand_id
1 'polypeptide(L)'
;MTNWNTYKTELARFSPLELLRGGAAAQLHPRNAGRLLRLSAFTQAALSLPSSEDGRVPSREEFLGLIQTAGAVSGFSLMEDPSDNAPTEHLVVPAGDFVVFPGIEEEAVHSLELLLTGALELLRRGGGTPELHRAVRSCLALLTLSDEVYRRGAEHLTAGAHEHGVYLPDDEGFQRLKDAVTYTELDLTGVLTDRGLDVGDLAPFIVAQGSGPVGEPGLDGGLLAHQPLVASGDAYVFFPVGQVLRAARHLLLTPNTFTAALEAVYYDLAWRGVQVSLRRMGIVQPLVAFAGVHTPLVRTRAFEIDGDKVLHLALVGDPFRNYRPHELFEPSDLSALQPQLDGSYAALQALLSAFPEGSRSQVFSLVVFEGIGNVALLPALGAETAYALSVGASDLEMMSYDFERDPLGLLYFAQAVGDLYRRHRLGLVGTLDLFDAYRRHGHSFYLSDHAPPTGLFLMPGGAGNVRRERRAELAAHGVPYGPVWTRVTNYHRDPGVALFQSLEMLRGGLINLLAEGDALRIWVVAQHEEALDVNLPLIAETLAFWLWQLAPHLEEDLAEAGPHLLRVVILPVSTLPPDPEAPLAGLRVLPDPRGRSVLLQVDETFTANFTTPDNLPERTLMRRVLGALGEVMVAHGLLSASPDLEAAIARVMGDPAKKKISVLRDVPVLLGGDELPRARVLQEHQESRSLDFLANALGADFPVGTLREGADAPALLNAAVGKLYGEFVRLAGTLDAGRALPYFVRQHEATVQQTASRQFTFDFTRRCYAGHPITQQRLREEYGRNNRTAIASRFVIEYLAAQPPQGEDAPTLELYDRLIALAALIHAFGTNSDLAFHRLAHVTAEILPSGRLASDRGAYEPARTAFEANMFDDVTRESLSLARSYLGDLAPGDELPDRALLDAAFERETGWTLGDTLAFLDTVSALPGSGVLPRQMPLPDFLRTLARALGWDEGKVRALLDTLSLTPRPHFLRPPRPWRPEDVQPWRFNRRLSSLRRPVLLLEGEATPQVVWGPRAAASASHYLLDLLHSGRFKADSVELRQLLGEVNRSRGRAFNQQVAAFLRALGFWHVQEQAKVFGRVRLRDEHGLDLGDIDVFVVDDVRRRVYCVECKNFAVARTAAETHALFERLERGTATERSIVERHERRVHHVRQHLPAILEHFGLPPGDWEVEGFIVFNHDSVAYSLSSAALPVLSFEQFVRRMEHGVVRGAALPGTGGTP
;
A
#
# COMPACT_ATOMS: atom_id res chain seq x y z
N MET A 1 47.01 -6.36 30.95
CA MET A 1 46.36 -5.57 29.89
C MET A 1 47.39 -5.41 28.78
N THR A 2 47.14 -6.03 27.63
CA THR A 2 47.97 -5.86 26.43
C THR A 2 47.79 -4.42 25.94
N ASN A 3 48.89 -3.68 25.72
CA ASN A 3 48.83 -2.34 25.11
C ASN A 3 49.05 -2.43 23.59
N TRP A 4 48.73 -1.38 22.85
CA TRP A 4 48.74 -1.38 21.37
C TRP A 4 50.10 -1.78 20.76
N ASN A 5 51.20 -1.35 21.36
CA ASN A 5 52.55 -1.71 20.91
C ASN A 5 52.87 -3.21 21.09
N THR A 6 52.38 -3.81 22.18
CA THR A 6 52.52 -5.26 22.42
C THR A 6 51.73 -6.04 21.36
N TYR A 7 50.52 -5.58 21.03
CA TYR A 7 49.67 -6.17 20.00
C TYR A 7 50.32 -6.12 18.60
N LYS A 8 50.93 -4.99 18.21
CA LYS A 8 51.67 -4.90 16.94
C LYS A 8 52.86 -5.85 16.86
N THR A 9 53.56 -6.06 17.98
CA THR A 9 54.68 -7.02 18.05
C THR A 9 54.20 -8.46 17.87
N GLU A 10 52.98 -8.77 18.33
CA GLU A 10 52.34 -10.06 18.12
C GLU A 10 51.96 -10.27 16.65
N LEU A 11 51.38 -9.26 15.99
CA LEU A 11 51.04 -9.29 14.56
C LEU A 11 52.26 -9.51 13.66
N ALA A 12 53.43 -8.96 14.02
CA ALA A 12 54.67 -9.07 13.24
C ALA A 12 55.18 -10.52 13.07
N ARG A 13 54.60 -11.50 13.78
CA ARG A 13 54.91 -12.94 13.61
C ARG A 13 54.25 -13.54 12.37
N PHE A 14 53.26 -12.86 11.80
CA PHE A 14 52.48 -13.33 10.68
C PHE A 14 52.81 -12.58 9.39
N SER A 15 52.48 -13.16 8.24
CA SER A 15 52.63 -12.50 6.93
C SER A 15 51.75 -11.24 6.88
N PRO A 16 52.33 -10.04 6.71
CA PRO A 16 51.56 -8.81 6.64
C PRO A 16 50.58 -8.79 5.46
N LEU A 17 50.97 -9.36 4.32
CA LEU A 17 50.11 -9.49 3.14
C LEU A 17 48.88 -10.35 3.48
N GLU A 18 49.06 -11.49 4.14
CA GLU A 18 47.93 -12.34 4.54
C GLU A 18 47.02 -11.67 5.58
N LEU A 19 47.59 -10.90 6.52
CA LEU A 19 46.80 -10.11 7.47
C LEU A 19 45.95 -9.06 6.75
N LEU A 20 46.51 -8.34 5.77
CA LEU A 20 45.80 -7.35 4.96
C LEU A 20 44.67 -8.00 4.15
N ARG A 21 44.97 -9.09 3.42
CA ARG A 21 43.97 -9.84 2.64
C ARG A 21 42.85 -10.35 3.53
N GLY A 22 43.18 -10.95 4.67
CA GLY A 22 42.20 -11.45 5.62
C GLY A 22 41.34 -10.35 6.25
N GLY A 23 41.94 -9.20 6.55
CA GLY A 23 41.22 -8.03 7.07
C GLY A 23 40.26 -7.41 6.06
N ALA A 24 40.67 -7.26 4.79
CA ALA A 24 39.80 -6.80 3.71
C ALA A 24 38.65 -7.79 3.45
N ALA A 25 38.97 -9.09 3.35
CA ALA A 25 38.01 -10.16 3.14
C ALA A 25 36.97 -10.26 4.27
N ALA A 26 37.38 -10.07 5.53
CA ALA A 26 36.47 -10.11 6.67
C ALA A 26 35.44 -8.96 6.63
N GLN A 27 35.80 -7.79 6.09
CA GLN A 27 34.86 -6.66 5.98
C GLN A 27 33.72 -6.94 4.99
N LEU A 28 33.96 -7.75 3.95
CA LEU A 28 32.95 -8.08 2.93
C LEU A 28 31.77 -8.88 3.46
N HIS A 29 31.94 -9.62 4.55
CA HIS A 29 30.89 -10.51 5.03
C HIS A 29 29.76 -9.73 5.72
N PRO A 30 28.49 -9.83 5.28
CA PRO A 30 27.38 -9.05 5.82
C PRO A 30 27.19 -9.12 7.35
N ARG A 31 27.48 -10.28 7.95
CA ARG A 31 27.41 -10.46 9.43
C ARG A 31 28.38 -9.56 10.20
N ASN A 32 29.40 -9.04 9.53
CA ASN A 32 30.42 -8.16 10.13
C ASN A 32 30.10 -6.66 9.97
N ALA A 33 28.96 -6.29 9.37
CA ALA A 33 28.62 -4.88 9.11
C ALA A 33 28.60 -4.01 10.39
N GLY A 34 28.23 -4.58 11.54
CA GLY A 34 28.28 -3.90 12.85
C GLY A 34 29.64 -4.02 13.58
N ARG A 35 30.68 -4.57 12.94
CA ARG A 35 32.01 -4.84 13.53
C ARG A 35 33.14 -4.16 12.75
N LEU A 36 32.82 -3.13 11.98
CA LEU A 36 33.75 -2.48 11.07
C LEU A 36 34.81 -1.64 11.79
N LEU A 37 34.53 -1.12 12.99
CA LEU A 37 35.52 -0.35 13.76
C LEU A 37 36.68 -1.23 14.20
N ARG A 38 36.41 -2.38 14.84
CA ARG A 38 37.50 -3.31 15.22
C ARG A 38 38.24 -3.90 14.02
N LEU A 39 37.54 -4.15 12.90
CA LEU A 39 38.17 -4.58 11.65
C LEU A 39 39.07 -3.48 11.07
N SER A 40 38.67 -2.22 11.18
CA SER A 40 39.49 -1.07 10.80
C SER A 40 40.74 -0.95 11.68
N ALA A 41 40.62 -1.15 12.99
CA ALA A 41 41.77 -1.18 13.90
C ALA A 41 42.77 -2.30 13.53
N PHE A 42 42.28 -3.51 13.26
CA PHE A 42 43.10 -4.63 12.82
C PHE A 42 43.85 -4.33 11.50
N THR A 43 43.14 -3.78 10.51
CA THR A 43 43.71 -3.51 9.18
C THR A 43 44.71 -2.36 9.20
N GLN A 44 44.48 -1.31 9.99
CA GLN A 44 45.46 -0.24 10.22
C GLN A 44 46.74 -0.78 10.89
N ALA A 45 46.60 -1.69 11.86
CA ALA A 45 47.75 -2.33 12.50
C ALA A 45 48.55 -3.16 11.50
N ALA A 46 47.87 -3.98 10.68
CA ALA A 46 48.49 -4.76 9.61
C ALA A 46 49.21 -3.88 8.56
N LEU A 47 48.60 -2.76 8.15
CA LEU A 47 49.19 -1.82 7.20
C LEU A 47 50.49 -1.18 7.71
N SER A 48 50.62 -1.01 9.03
CA SER A 48 51.81 -0.41 9.64
C SER A 48 53.03 -1.34 9.70
N LEU A 49 52.88 -2.63 9.37
CA LEU A 49 53.98 -3.59 9.35
C LEU A 49 54.78 -3.47 8.04
N PRO A 50 56.12 -3.53 8.10
CA PRO A 50 56.96 -3.53 6.90
C PRO A 50 56.71 -4.80 6.08
N SER A 51 56.97 -4.74 4.77
CA SER A 51 56.90 -5.93 3.91
C SER A 51 57.88 -7.00 4.37
N SER A 52 57.41 -8.24 4.46
CA SER A 52 58.20 -9.40 4.88
C SER A 52 57.62 -10.68 4.29
N GLU A 53 58.47 -11.48 3.66
CA GLU A 53 58.13 -12.80 3.11
C GLU A 53 58.26 -13.94 4.15
N ASP A 54 58.87 -13.65 5.31
CA ASP A 54 59.23 -14.66 6.33
C ASP A 54 58.11 -14.91 7.37
N GLY A 55 56.94 -14.28 7.22
CA GLY A 55 55.83 -14.34 8.17
C GLY A 55 54.93 -15.58 7.99
N ARG A 56 54.46 -16.17 9.10
CA ARG A 56 53.53 -17.31 9.06
C ARG A 56 52.11 -16.89 8.64
N VAL A 57 51.38 -17.75 7.92
CA VAL A 57 49.93 -17.53 7.67
C VAL A 57 49.13 -17.85 8.95
N PRO A 58 48.27 -16.94 9.45
CA PRO A 58 47.42 -17.24 10.61
C PRO A 58 46.34 -18.26 10.25
N SER A 59 46.02 -19.16 11.20
CA SER A 59 44.81 -19.98 11.09
C SER A 59 43.55 -19.13 11.25
N ARG A 60 42.38 -19.66 10.87
CA ARG A 60 41.08 -18.96 11.02
C ARG A 60 40.80 -18.57 12.48
N GLU A 61 41.12 -19.42 13.44
CA GLU A 61 40.94 -19.15 14.88
C GLU A 61 41.91 -18.05 15.36
N GLU A 62 43.16 -18.08 14.89
CA GLU A 62 44.14 -17.03 15.18
C GLU A 62 43.70 -15.68 14.60
N PHE A 63 43.18 -15.65 13.38
CA PHE A 63 42.61 -14.44 12.78
C PHE A 63 41.50 -13.84 13.65
N LEU A 64 40.55 -14.66 14.11
CA LEU A 64 39.47 -14.20 14.99
C LEU A 64 40.01 -13.63 16.30
N GLY A 65 40.97 -14.32 16.92
CA GLY A 65 41.61 -13.85 18.16
C GLY A 65 42.35 -12.53 17.98
N LEU A 66 43.06 -12.35 16.87
CA LEU A 66 43.76 -11.11 16.54
C LEU A 66 42.79 -9.94 16.34
N ILE A 67 41.68 -10.13 15.63
CA ILE A 67 40.67 -9.08 15.39
C ILE A 67 39.95 -8.69 16.70
N GLN A 68 39.61 -9.68 17.53
CA GLN A 68 39.01 -9.42 18.85
C GLN A 68 39.96 -8.63 19.74
N THR A 69 41.24 -8.97 19.73
CA THR A 69 42.26 -8.26 20.50
C THR A 69 42.45 -6.83 20.00
N ALA A 70 42.45 -6.59 18.68
CA ALA A 70 42.48 -5.23 18.13
C ALA A 70 41.31 -4.38 18.65
N GLY A 71 40.08 -4.91 18.62
CA GLY A 71 38.90 -4.22 19.11
C GLY A 71 38.93 -3.93 20.62
N ALA A 72 39.49 -4.84 21.42
CA ALA A 72 39.60 -4.67 22.86
C ALA A 72 40.68 -3.65 23.25
N VAL A 73 41.86 -3.69 22.60
CA VAL A 73 42.99 -2.81 22.91
C VAL A 73 42.77 -1.39 22.40
N SER A 74 42.05 -1.20 21.28
CA SER A 74 41.63 0.12 20.77
C SER A 74 40.43 0.72 21.52
N GLY A 75 39.67 -0.08 22.27
CA GLY A 75 38.40 0.33 22.88
C GLY A 75 37.21 0.34 21.92
N PHE A 76 37.41 0.13 20.62
CA PHE A 76 36.36 0.19 19.60
C PHE A 76 35.26 -0.85 19.79
N SER A 77 35.53 -1.97 20.49
CA SER A 77 34.48 -2.96 20.77
C SER A 77 33.32 -2.43 21.62
N LEU A 78 33.51 -1.31 22.33
CA LEU A 78 32.47 -0.65 23.15
C LEU A 78 31.74 0.48 22.40
N MET A 79 32.17 0.80 21.18
CA MET A 79 31.67 1.93 20.37
C MET A 79 30.87 1.47 19.14
N GLU A 80 30.66 0.17 18.97
CA GLU A 80 30.03 -0.41 17.79
C GLU A 80 28.51 -0.55 17.95
N ASP A 81 27.79 0.20 17.11
CA ASP A 81 26.34 0.10 16.96
C ASP A 81 25.95 -0.84 15.78
N PRO A 82 24.69 -1.29 15.72
CA PRO A 82 24.16 -1.91 14.51
C PRO A 82 24.33 -0.99 13.30
N SER A 83 24.69 -1.56 12.14
CA SER A 83 24.82 -0.76 10.92
C SER A 83 23.44 -0.35 10.39
N ASP A 84 23.30 0.94 10.09
CA ASP A 84 22.12 1.48 9.42
C ASP A 84 22.15 1.30 7.89
N ASN A 85 23.32 1.00 7.34
CA ASN A 85 23.48 0.75 5.92
C ASN A 85 23.20 -0.72 5.59
N ALA A 86 22.80 -0.99 4.33
CA ALA A 86 22.85 -2.35 3.83
C ALA A 86 24.31 -2.75 3.55
N PRO A 87 24.61 -4.07 3.50
CA PRO A 87 25.95 -4.55 3.16
C PRO A 87 26.45 -4.02 1.81
N THR A 88 25.56 -3.90 0.83
CA THR A 88 25.83 -3.37 -0.51
C THR A 88 24.71 -2.45 -0.98
N GLU A 89 25.04 -1.58 -1.93
CA GLU A 89 24.12 -0.63 -2.55
C GLU A 89 24.53 -0.31 -3.99
N HIS A 90 23.55 -0.02 -4.85
CA HIS A 90 23.77 0.56 -6.17
C HIS A 90 24.03 2.06 -6.08
N LEU A 91 25.17 2.50 -6.60
CA LEU A 91 25.50 3.90 -6.87
C LEU A 91 25.31 4.15 -8.36
N VAL A 92 24.30 4.96 -8.71
CA VAL A 92 23.90 5.16 -10.10
C VAL A 92 24.24 6.57 -10.55
N VAL A 93 25.18 6.68 -11.47
CA VAL A 93 25.58 7.96 -12.09
C VAL A 93 25.44 7.88 -13.60
N PRO A 94 25.41 9.00 -14.35
CA PRO A 94 25.27 8.95 -15.81
C PRO A 94 26.31 8.07 -16.52
N ALA A 95 27.48 7.86 -15.90
CA ALA A 95 28.57 7.04 -16.41
C ALA A 95 28.41 5.52 -16.18
N GLY A 96 27.52 5.08 -15.29
CA GLY A 96 27.37 3.66 -14.95
C GLY A 96 26.58 3.41 -13.67
N ASP A 97 26.19 2.14 -13.51
CA ASP A 97 25.79 1.56 -12.23
C ASP A 97 26.99 0.85 -11.60
N PHE A 98 27.14 0.97 -10.28
CA PHE A 98 28.25 0.39 -9.52
C PHE A 98 27.74 -0.15 -8.19
N VAL A 99 28.09 -1.40 -7.88
CA VAL A 99 27.83 -1.93 -6.54
C VAL A 99 28.93 -1.49 -5.57
N VAL A 100 28.53 -0.79 -4.53
CA VAL A 100 29.39 -0.25 -3.47
C VAL A 100 29.07 -0.84 -2.11
N PHE A 101 30.02 -0.76 -1.20
CA PHE A 101 29.92 -1.25 0.17
C PHE A 101 29.91 -0.03 1.12
N PRO A 102 28.73 0.42 1.61
CA PRO A 102 28.63 1.72 2.28
C PRO A 102 29.38 1.84 3.60
N GLY A 103 29.59 0.73 4.31
CA GLY A 103 30.23 0.72 5.62
C GLY A 103 29.35 1.38 6.70
N ILE A 104 29.98 2.08 7.65
CA ILE A 104 29.30 2.71 8.80
C ILE A 104 28.86 4.15 8.55
N GLU A 105 29.24 4.75 7.43
CA GLU A 105 28.98 6.16 7.17
C GLU A 105 27.57 6.37 6.62
N GLU A 106 26.79 7.21 7.30
CA GLU A 106 25.45 7.57 6.84
C GLU A 106 25.51 8.42 5.57
N GLU A 107 24.53 8.24 4.68
CA GLU A 107 24.35 9.01 3.44
C GLU A 107 25.57 9.03 2.49
N ALA A 108 26.53 8.13 2.67
CA ALA A 108 27.77 8.12 1.90
C ALA A 108 27.54 7.84 0.39
N VAL A 109 26.58 6.97 0.07
CA VAL A 109 26.21 6.71 -1.33
C VAL A 109 25.48 7.90 -1.94
N HIS A 110 24.47 8.43 -1.23
CA HIS A 110 23.71 9.61 -1.66
C HIS A 110 24.62 10.81 -1.99
N SER A 111 25.48 11.17 -1.04
CA SER A 111 26.39 12.32 -1.21
C SER A 111 27.38 12.13 -2.36
N LEU A 112 27.95 10.93 -2.53
CA LEU A 112 28.86 10.64 -3.64
C LEU A 112 28.13 10.60 -4.99
N GLU A 113 26.92 10.03 -5.04
CA GLU A 113 26.08 9.98 -6.24
C GLU A 113 25.78 11.41 -6.75
N LEU A 114 25.40 12.32 -5.85
CA LEU A 114 25.19 13.74 -6.18
C LEU A 114 26.46 14.45 -6.64
N LEU A 115 27.59 14.26 -5.94
CA LEU A 115 28.87 14.87 -6.30
C LEU A 115 29.36 14.40 -7.68
N LEU A 116 29.34 13.10 -7.95
CA LEU A 116 29.76 12.54 -9.23
C LEU A 116 28.80 12.92 -10.36
N THR A 117 27.49 12.86 -10.12
CA THR A 117 26.49 13.30 -11.11
C THR A 117 26.69 14.77 -11.46
N GLY A 118 26.90 15.63 -10.45
CA GLY A 118 27.17 17.05 -10.66
C GLY A 118 28.47 17.32 -11.41
N ALA A 119 29.54 16.58 -11.07
CA ALA A 119 30.82 16.69 -11.77
C ALA A 119 30.71 16.25 -13.24
N LEU A 120 30.03 15.13 -13.52
CA LEU A 120 29.77 14.64 -14.87
C LEU A 120 28.91 15.62 -15.68
N GLU A 121 27.86 16.20 -15.07
CA GLU A 121 27.01 17.21 -15.71
C GLU A 121 27.81 18.47 -16.07
N LEU A 122 28.69 18.91 -15.17
CA LEU A 122 29.55 20.07 -15.39
C LEU A 122 30.57 19.84 -16.51
N LEU A 123 31.24 18.67 -16.52
CA LEU A 123 32.19 18.29 -17.57
C LEU A 123 31.51 18.18 -18.94
N ARG A 124 30.31 17.58 -18.99
CA ARG A 124 29.51 17.46 -20.23
C ARG A 124 29.11 18.82 -20.81
N ARG A 125 28.93 19.83 -19.95
CA ARG A 125 28.64 21.23 -20.34
C ARG A 125 29.89 22.05 -20.68
N GLY A 126 31.09 21.47 -20.56
CA GLY A 126 32.36 22.16 -20.78
C GLY A 126 32.78 23.11 -19.65
N GLY A 127 32.16 23.00 -18.45
CA GLY A 127 32.37 23.93 -17.33
C GLY A 127 33.33 23.44 -16.22
N GLY A 128 34.05 22.33 -16.42
CA GLY A 128 34.94 21.72 -15.39
C GLY A 128 36.43 22.05 -15.56
N THR A 129 37.24 21.69 -14.56
CA THR A 129 38.71 21.83 -14.58
C THR A 129 39.41 20.54 -15.04
N PRO A 130 40.65 20.59 -15.56
CA PRO A 130 41.45 19.39 -15.84
C PRO A 130 41.65 18.51 -14.59
N GLU A 131 41.74 19.13 -13.41
CA GLU A 131 41.82 18.47 -12.11
C GLU A 131 40.55 17.70 -11.81
N LEU A 132 39.38 18.31 -12.03
CA LEU A 132 38.08 17.65 -11.87
C LEU A 132 37.92 16.48 -12.85
N HIS A 133 38.34 16.63 -14.11
CA HIS A 133 38.28 15.55 -15.08
C HIS A 133 39.12 14.35 -14.65
N ARG A 134 40.35 14.57 -14.17
CA ARG A 134 41.21 13.51 -13.62
C ARG A 134 40.59 12.88 -12.38
N ALA A 135 40.07 13.68 -11.44
CA ALA A 135 39.41 13.19 -10.24
C ALA A 135 38.20 12.30 -10.55
N VAL A 136 37.36 12.69 -11.52
CA VAL A 136 36.23 11.88 -11.97
C VAL A 136 36.69 10.55 -12.56
N ARG A 137 37.71 10.54 -13.43
CA ARG A 137 38.28 9.30 -13.97
C ARG A 137 38.79 8.37 -12.87
N SER A 138 39.55 8.91 -11.91
CA SER A 138 40.02 8.15 -10.76
C SER A 138 38.85 7.56 -9.95
N CYS A 139 37.83 8.36 -9.64
CA CYS A 139 36.65 7.87 -8.91
C CYS A 139 35.94 6.73 -9.66
N LEU A 140 35.77 6.84 -10.98
CA LEU A 140 35.18 5.78 -11.80
C LEU A 140 36.06 4.52 -11.81
N ALA A 141 37.38 4.64 -11.82
CA ALA A 141 38.29 3.49 -11.73
C ALA A 141 38.14 2.78 -10.38
N LEU A 142 38.05 3.53 -9.29
CA LEU A 142 37.85 2.99 -7.95
C LEU A 142 36.50 2.28 -7.79
N LEU A 143 35.42 2.89 -8.30
CA LEU A 143 34.08 2.31 -8.28
C LEU A 143 34.00 1.04 -9.15
N THR A 144 34.74 1.00 -10.26
CA THR A 144 34.82 -0.21 -11.11
C THR A 144 35.45 -1.37 -10.34
N LEU A 145 36.48 -1.11 -9.52
CA LEU A 145 37.05 -2.16 -8.64
C LEU A 145 36.07 -2.60 -7.54
N SER A 146 35.27 -1.69 -6.98
CA SER A 146 34.22 -2.05 -6.01
C SER A 146 33.20 -3.01 -6.62
N ASP A 147 32.74 -2.72 -7.82
CA ASP A 147 31.81 -3.57 -8.57
C ASP A 147 32.43 -4.95 -8.87
N GLU A 148 33.72 -4.97 -9.24
CA GLU A 148 34.45 -6.21 -9.50
C GLU A 148 34.57 -7.10 -8.25
N VAL A 149 34.86 -6.52 -7.08
CA VAL A 149 34.88 -7.28 -5.81
C VAL A 149 33.53 -7.90 -5.52
N TYR A 150 32.44 -7.18 -5.79
CA TYR A 150 31.10 -7.70 -5.60
C TYR A 150 30.88 -8.96 -6.45
N ARG A 151 31.17 -8.90 -7.76
CA ARG A 151 31.04 -10.04 -8.68
C ARG A 151 31.96 -11.21 -8.34
N ARG A 152 33.20 -10.95 -7.90
CA ARG A 152 34.19 -12.02 -7.60
C ARG A 152 33.88 -12.82 -6.35
N GLY A 153 33.16 -12.26 -5.37
CA GLY A 153 32.98 -12.95 -4.09
C GLY A 153 31.84 -12.52 -3.19
N ALA A 154 31.30 -11.31 -3.31
CA ALA A 154 30.25 -10.82 -2.40
C ALA A 154 28.82 -11.07 -2.89
N GLU A 155 28.61 -11.32 -4.19
CA GLU A 155 27.30 -11.58 -4.81
C GLU A 155 26.54 -12.74 -4.16
N HIS A 156 27.25 -13.77 -3.68
CA HIS A 156 26.66 -14.96 -3.07
C HIS A 156 26.52 -14.86 -1.54
N LEU A 157 26.88 -13.73 -0.93
CA LEU A 157 26.84 -13.56 0.52
C LEU A 157 25.44 -13.15 0.98
N THR A 158 24.76 -14.04 1.69
CA THR A 158 23.47 -13.74 2.30
C THR A 158 23.65 -13.02 3.64
N ALA A 159 22.81 -12.01 3.90
CA ALA A 159 22.71 -11.41 5.22
C ALA A 159 22.31 -12.47 6.27
N GLY A 160 23.05 -12.54 7.37
CA GLY A 160 22.76 -13.43 8.50
C GLY A 160 22.31 -12.66 9.74
N ALA A 161 21.87 -13.38 10.77
CA ALA A 161 21.53 -12.77 12.07
C ALA A 161 22.72 -11.99 12.65
N HIS A 162 22.44 -10.90 13.35
CA HIS A 162 23.47 -10.11 14.03
C HIS A 162 24.16 -10.94 15.11
N GLU A 163 25.48 -11.09 15.01
CA GLU A 163 26.31 -11.78 15.99
C GLU A 163 27.13 -10.78 16.82
N HIS A 164 27.41 -11.09 18.09
CA HIS A 164 28.25 -10.25 18.97
C HIS A 164 29.74 -10.28 18.58
N GLY A 165 30.17 -11.30 17.83
CA GLY A 165 31.55 -11.48 17.36
C GLY A 165 31.73 -11.16 15.88
N VAL A 166 32.97 -11.28 15.41
CA VAL A 166 33.30 -11.30 13.97
C VAL A 166 33.08 -12.71 13.45
N TYR A 167 32.43 -12.81 12.31
CA TYR A 167 32.20 -14.04 11.57
C TYR A 167 33.22 -14.16 10.43
N LEU A 168 33.88 -15.32 10.33
CA LEU A 168 34.64 -15.71 9.14
C LEU A 168 33.97 -16.95 8.53
N PRO A 169 33.82 -17.06 7.21
CA PRO A 169 33.35 -18.31 6.58
C PRO A 169 34.35 -19.45 6.80
N ASP A 170 34.04 -20.65 6.28
CA ASP A 170 35.00 -21.76 6.23
C ASP A 170 36.26 -21.40 5.43
N ASP A 171 37.31 -22.23 5.51
CA ASP A 171 38.61 -21.90 4.92
C ASP A 171 38.53 -21.64 3.41
N GLU A 172 37.70 -22.41 2.69
CA GLU A 172 37.46 -22.22 1.25
C GLU A 172 36.69 -20.93 0.96
N GLY A 173 35.61 -20.66 1.69
CA GLY A 173 34.87 -19.39 1.59
C GLY A 173 35.73 -18.19 1.95
N PHE A 174 36.60 -18.29 2.95
CA PHE A 174 37.46 -17.18 3.37
C PHE A 174 38.57 -16.93 2.35
N GLN A 175 39.14 -17.99 1.77
CA GLN A 175 40.09 -17.86 0.69
C GLN A 175 39.47 -17.20 -0.55
N ARG A 176 38.24 -17.58 -0.94
CA ARG A 176 37.51 -16.91 -2.03
C ARG A 176 37.35 -15.41 -1.79
N LEU A 177 37.00 -15.00 -0.56
CA LEU A 177 36.91 -13.57 -0.22
C LEU A 177 38.27 -12.86 -0.24
N LYS A 178 39.35 -13.52 0.18
CA LYS A 178 40.71 -12.98 0.05
C LYS A 178 41.12 -12.80 -1.41
N ASP A 179 40.76 -13.74 -2.28
CA ASP A 179 41.06 -13.66 -3.70
C ASP A 179 40.23 -12.55 -4.38
N ALA A 180 38.98 -12.35 -3.97
CA ALA A 180 38.12 -11.29 -4.51
C ALA A 180 38.68 -9.87 -4.29
N VAL A 181 39.44 -9.65 -3.22
CA VAL A 181 40.04 -8.34 -2.87
C VAL A 181 41.51 -8.19 -3.31
N THR A 182 42.09 -9.21 -3.95
CA THR A 182 43.51 -9.21 -4.33
C THR A 182 43.67 -9.13 -5.85
N TYR A 183 44.55 -8.26 -6.32
CA TYR A 183 44.77 -7.98 -7.74
C TYR A 183 46.26 -7.89 -8.08
N THR A 184 46.64 -8.34 -9.26
CA THR A 184 47.91 -7.98 -9.92
C THR A 184 47.70 -6.77 -10.83
N GLU A 185 48.79 -6.14 -11.30
CA GLU A 185 48.69 -5.03 -12.26
C GLU A 185 47.99 -5.45 -13.58
N LEU A 186 48.17 -6.71 -13.99
CA LEU A 186 47.48 -7.30 -15.14
C LEU A 186 45.97 -7.42 -14.87
N ASP A 187 45.57 -7.86 -13.68
CA ASP A 187 44.15 -7.92 -13.30
C ASP A 187 43.51 -6.53 -13.31
N LEU A 188 44.20 -5.52 -12.76
CA LEU A 188 43.73 -4.13 -12.75
C LEU A 188 43.55 -3.59 -14.18
N THR A 189 44.50 -3.88 -15.08
CA THR A 189 44.38 -3.46 -16.48
C THR A 189 43.19 -4.12 -17.15
N GLY A 190 42.99 -5.42 -16.93
CA GLY A 190 41.85 -6.17 -17.47
C GLY A 190 40.50 -5.58 -17.04
N VAL A 191 40.36 -5.19 -15.77
CA VAL A 191 39.11 -4.65 -15.21
C VAL A 191 38.80 -3.23 -15.70
N LEU A 192 39.83 -2.41 -15.95
CA LEU A 192 39.66 -0.98 -16.26
C LEU A 192 39.52 -0.68 -17.77
N THR A 193 40.12 -1.51 -18.63
CA THR A 193 40.25 -1.23 -20.07
C THR A 193 38.88 -1.09 -20.75
N ASP A 194 37.89 -1.91 -20.38
CA ASP A 194 36.55 -1.92 -20.98
C ASP A 194 35.80 -0.59 -20.79
N ARG A 195 36.19 0.22 -19.80
CA ARG A 195 35.63 1.54 -19.51
C ARG A 195 36.53 2.70 -20.00
N GLY A 196 37.61 2.41 -20.73
CA GLY A 196 38.56 3.42 -21.19
C GLY A 196 39.36 4.08 -20.04
N LEU A 197 39.58 3.32 -18.96
CA LEU A 197 40.35 3.70 -17.79
C LEU A 197 41.69 2.97 -17.79
N ASP A 198 42.70 3.54 -17.13
CA ASP A 198 44.02 2.93 -17.00
C ASP A 198 44.42 2.77 -15.53
N VAL A 199 45.41 1.91 -15.25
CA VAL A 199 45.90 1.67 -13.88
C VAL A 199 46.43 2.97 -13.23
N GLY A 200 46.91 3.92 -14.03
CA GLY A 200 47.35 5.23 -13.56
C GLY A 200 46.22 6.08 -13.00
N ASP A 201 44.98 5.88 -13.44
CA ASP A 201 43.80 6.54 -12.86
C ASP A 201 43.59 6.13 -11.37
N LEU A 202 44.11 4.98 -10.92
CA LEU A 202 44.05 4.54 -9.51
C LEU A 202 45.12 5.17 -8.62
N ALA A 203 46.12 5.87 -9.17
CA ALA A 203 47.27 6.39 -8.42
C ALA A 203 46.91 7.20 -7.15
N PRO A 204 45.85 8.04 -7.12
CA PRO A 204 45.47 8.76 -5.90
C PRO A 204 45.08 7.86 -4.72
N PHE A 205 44.66 6.62 -5.00
CA PHE A 205 44.10 5.69 -4.03
C PHE A 205 45.07 4.59 -3.58
N ILE A 206 46.31 4.62 -4.05
CA ILE A 206 47.32 3.62 -3.74
C ILE A 206 48.18 4.06 -2.55
N VAL A 207 48.33 3.16 -1.56
CA VAL A 207 49.26 3.31 -0.43
C VAL A 207 50.25 2.16 -0.41
N ALA A 208 51.51 2.44 -0.07
CA ALA A 208 52.50 1.38 0.10
C ALA A 208 52.34 0.68 1.45
N GLN A 209 52.60 -0.62 1.49
CA GLN A 209 52.67 -1.33 2.76
C GLN A 209 53.76 -0.75 3.66
N GLY A 210 53.49 -0.64 4.97
CA GLY A 210 54.39 -0.05 5.96
C GLY A 210 54.21 1.45 6.13
N SER A 211 53.29 2.09 5.38
CA SER A 211 52.96 3.51 5.53
C SER A 211 51.98 3.82 6.67
N GLY A 212 51.40 2.79 7.32
CA GLY A 212 50.41 2.98 8.39
C GLY A 212 50.95 3.68 9.65
N PRO A 213 50.08 4.28 10.49
CA PRO A 213 50.49 4.98 11.70
C PRO A 213 51.21 4.05 12.70
N VAL A 214 52.23 4.58 13.37
CA VAL A 214 53.01 3.80 14.36
C VAL A 214 52.23 3.60 15.66
N GLY A 215 51.34 4.55 16.02
CA GLY A 215 50.55 4.59 17.26
C GLY A 215 49.18 3.91 17.21
N GLU A 216 48.33 4.18 18.21
CA GLU A 216 46.95 3.70 18.31
C GLU A 216 46.09 4.12 17.10
N PRO A 217 45.11 3.29 16.69
CA PRO A 217 44.35 3.52 15.48
C PRO A 217 43.33 4.65 15.71
N GLY A 218 43.19 5.52 14.71
CA GLY A 218 42.16 6.55 14.71
C GLY A 218 40.79 5.99 14.31
N LEU A 219 39.72 6.63 14.80
CA LEU A 219 38.36 6.36 14.33
C LEU A 219 38.18 6.71 12.84
N ASP A 220 38.98 7.65 12.32
CA ASP A 220 39.00 8.16 10.94
C ASP A 220 39.28 7.11 9.86
N GLY A 221 39.70 5.90 10.24
CA GLY A 221 40.06 4.84 9.30
C GLY A 221 41.51 4.93 8.81
N GLY A 222 42.29 5.93 9.25
CA GLY A 222 43.69 6.13 8.88
C GLY A 222 43.91 6.33 7.37
N LEU A 223 45.08 5.94 6.85
CA LEU A 223 45.41 6.12 5.42
C LEU A 223 44.45 5.37 4.47
N LEU A 224 43.91 4.22 4.89
CA LEU A 224 42.97 3.44 4.07
C LEU A 224 41.67 4.19 3.77
N ALA A 225 41.31 5.17 4.59
CA ALA A 225 40.16 6.05 4.37
C ALA A 225 40.27 6.87 3.07
N HIS A 226 41.49 7.12 2.58
CA HIS A 226 41.76 7.90 1.37
C HIS A 226 42.47 7.08 0.30
N GLN A 227 43.17 6.04 0.70
CA GLN A 227 43.97 5.18 -0.17
C GLN A 227 43.61 3.71 0.09
N PRO A 228 42.41 3.26 -0.33
CA PRO A 228 41.89 1.92 -0.05
C PRO A 228 42.63 0.80 -0.80
N LEU A 229 43.64 1.10 -1.63
CA LEU A 229 44.38 0.10 -2.39
C LEU A 229 45.82 0.00 -1.86
N VAL A 230 46.16 -1.11 -1.22
CA VAL A 230 47.49 -1.31 -0.63
C VAL A 230 48.38 -2.06 -1.61
N ALA A 231 49.50 -1.45 -2.02
CA ALA A 231 50.55 -2.11 -2.79
C ALA A 231 51.52 -2.86 -1.86
N SER A 232 51.67 -4.17 -2.08
CA SER A 232 52.55 -5.06 -1.34
C SER A 232 53.24 -6.02 -2.31
N GLY A 233 54.50 -5.75 -2.63
CA GLY A 233 55.22 -6.47 -3.69
C GLY A 233 54.51 -6.30 -5.04
N ASP A 234 54.23 -7.41 -5.72
CA ASP A 234 53.51 -7.45 -7.00
C ASP A 234 51.97 -7.54 -6.85
N ALA A 235 51.46 -7.45 -5.62
CA ALA A 235 50.04 -7.58 -5.31
C ALA A 235 49.43 -6.27 -4.79
N TYR A 236 48.17 -6.04 -5.14
CA TYR A 236 47.32 -4.96 -4.66
C TYR A 236 46.17 -5.56 -3.83
N VAL A 237 46.02 -5.11 -2.59
CA VAL A 237 44.90 -5.48 -1.71
C VAL A 237 43.92 -4.32 -1.60
N PHE A 238 42.69 -4.54 -2.03
CA PHE A 238 41.64 -3.53 -2.07
C PHE A 238 40.72 -3.62 -0.84
N PHE A 239 40.47 -2.49 -0.19
CA PHE A 239 39.59 -2.36 0.97
C PHE A 239 38.28 -1.67 0.56
N PRO A 240 37.20 -2.42 0.34
CA PRO A 240 36.01 -1.87 -0.31
C PRO A 240 35.02 -1.19 0.65
N VAL A 241 34.95 -1.63 1.91
CA VAL A 241 33.81 -1.34 2.80
C VAL A 241 33.91 0.01 3.49
N GLY A 242 33.17 1.00 3.00
CA GLY A 242 33.17 2.39 3.47
C GLY A 242 34.33 3.20 2.92
N GLN A 243 35.51 2.60 2.76
CA GLN A 243 36.72 3.33 2.32
C GLN A 243 36.61 3.83 0.88
N VAL A 244 35.96 3.09 -0.03
CA VAL A 244 35.78 3.50 -1.43
C VAL A 244 35.00 4.81 -1.52
N LEU A 245 33.87 4.88 -0.83
CA LEU A 245 33.00 6.06 -0.84
C LEU A 245 33.70 7.26 -0.21
N ARG A 246 34.45 7.05 0.89
CA ARG A 246 35.23 8.10 1.53
C ARG A 246 36.36 8.61 0.66
N ALA A 247 37.14 7.72 0.06
CA ALA A 247 38.27 8.09 -0.79
C ALA A 247 37.82 8.88 -2.02
N ALA A 248 36.76 8.41 -2.69
CA ALA A 248 36.17 9.11 -3.84
C ALA A 248 35.63 10.51 -3.45
N ARG A 249 34.89 10.61 -2.33
CA ARG A 249 34.41 11.91 -1.83
C ARG A 249 35.57 12.84 -1.48
N HIS A 250 36.59 12.35 -0.79
CA HIS A 250 37.78 13.15 -0.46
C HIS A 250 38.43 13.75 -1.71
N LEU A 251 38.60 12.94 -2.77
CA LEU A 251 39.21 13.41 -4.02
C LEU A 251 38.36 14.48 -4.71
N LEU A 252 37.03 14.39 -4.63
CA LEU A 252 36.12 15.39 -5.20
C LEU A 252 36.01 16.67 -4.37
N LEU A 253 36.23 16.59 -3.06
CA LEU A 253 36.12 17.71 -2.11
C LEU A 253 37.41 18.52 -1.91
N THR A 254 38.48 18.22 -2.64
CA THR A 254 39.71 19.03 -2.55
C THR A 254 39.50 20.45 -3.09
N PRO A 255 40.25 21.46 -2.63
CA PRO A 255 40.11 22.84 -3.13
C PRO A 255 40.28 23.00 -4.65
N ASN A 256 40.99 22.08 -5.32
CA ASN A 256 41.24 22.11 -6.76
C ASN A 256 40.11 21.48 -7.59
N THR A 257 39.27 20.65 -6.96
CA THR A 257 38.17 19.93 -7.62
C THR A 257 36.81 20.52 -7.24
N PHE A 258 36.61 20.83 -5.95
CA PHE A 258 35.37 21.41 -5.42
C PHE A 258 35.32 22.93 -5.59
N THR A 259 35.19 23.34 -6.84
CA THR A 259 35.02 24.75 -7.20
C THR A 259 33.61 25.24 -6.89
N ALA A 260 33.40 26.55 -6.84
CA ALA A 260 32.07 27.16 -6.67
C ALA A 260 31.04 26.69 -7.74
N ALA A 261 31.51 26.30 -8.93
CA ALA A 261 30.66 25.75 -9.98
C ALA A 261 30.14 24.35 -9.62
N LEU A 262 31.00 23.48 -9.06
CA LEU A 262 30.59 22.16 -8.59
C LEU A 262 29.69 22.26 -7.36
N GLU A 263 30.02 23.16 -6.42
CA GLU A 263 29.18 23.47 -5.25
C GLU A 263 27.76 23.87 -5.66
N ALA A 264 27.63 24.78 -6.64
CA ALA A 264 26.33 25.21 -7.14
C ALA A 264 25.52 24.07 -7.77
N VAL A 265 26.16 23.22 -8.59
CA VAL A 265 25.49 22.07 -9.23
C VAL A 265 25.09 21.01 -8.19
N TYR A 266 25.95 20.72 -7.22
CA TYR A 266 25.65 19.79 -6.13
C TYR A 266 24.38 20.21 -5.36
N TYR A 267 24.31 21.47 -4.93
CA TYR A 267 23.12 21.98 -4.23
C TYR A 267 21.90 22.17 -5.12
N ASP A 268 22.08 22.37 -6.43
CA ASP A 268 20.97 22.31 -7.39
C ASP A 268 20.36 20.90 -7.48
N LEU A 269 21.20 19.85 -7.51
CA LEU A 269 20.73 18.47 -7.53
C LEU A 269 20.04 18.10 -6.21
N ALA A 270 20.62 18.46 -5.06
CA ALA A 270 20.00 18.25 -3.76
C ALA A 270 18.64 18.96 -3.65
N TRP A 271 18.56 20.22 -4.10
CA TRP A 271 17.29 20.96 -4.12
C TRP A 271 16.24 20.31 -5.02
N ARG A 272 16.63 19.83 -6.20
CA ARG A 272 15.72 19.05 -7.07
C ARG A 272 15.28 17.77 -6.36
N GLY A 273 16.19 17.08 -5.67
CA GLY A 273 15.96 15.95 -4.75
C GLY A 273 14.83 16.23 -3.76
N VAL A 274 14.93 17.31 -3.01
CA VAL A 274 13.90 17.72 -2.04
C VAL A 274 12.56 18.01 -2.73
N GLN A 275 12.58 18.67 -3.88
CA GLN A 275 11.36 18.93 -4.66
C GLN A 275 10.70 17.63 -5.17
N VAL A 276 11.48 16.58 -5.46
CA VAL A 276 10.96 15.23 -5.76
C VAL A 276 10.11 14.74 -4.62
N SER A 277 10.71 14.73 -3.43
CA SER A 277 10.13 14.14 -2.23
C SER A 277 8.84 14.87 -1.89
N LEU A 278 8.82 16.21 -1.92
CA LEU A 278 7.60 16.99 -1.69
C LEU A 278 6.52 16.77 -2.74
N ARG A 279 6.88 16.71 -4.04
CA ARG A 279 5.90 16.41 -5.10
C ARG A 279 5.32 15.00 -4.97
N ARG A 280 6.15 14.01 -4.61
CA ARG A 280 5.71 12.64 -4.31
C ARG A 280 4.67 12.65 -3.21
N MET A 281 4.84 13.51 -2.20
CA MET A 281 3.87 13.70 -1.12
C MET A 281 2.64 14.55 -1.50
N GLY A 282 2.55 15.09 -2.72
CA GLY A 282 1.44 15.97 -3.13
C GLY A 282 1.59 17.43 -2.69
N ILE A 283 2.75 17.82 -2.15
CA ILE A 283 3.06 19.22 -1.81
C ILE A 283 3.61 19.91 -3.06
N VAL A 284 2.71 20.50 -3.84
CA VAL A 284 3.00 21.02 -5.19
C VAL A 284 2.71 22.50 -5.38
N GLN A 285 2.05 23.16 -4.43
CA GLN A 285 1.56 24.54 -4.56
C GLN A 285 2.50 25.52 -3.84
N PRO A 286 3.48 26.14 -4.51
CA PRO A 286 4.35 27.13 -3.87
C PRO A 286 3.58 28.42 -3.57
N LEU A 287 3.82 29.00 -2.39
CA LEU A 287 3.30 30.31 -2.02
C LEU A 287 4.11 31.40 -2.74
N VAL A 288 3.62 31.83 -3.91
CA VAL A 288 4.32 32.75 -4.82
C VAL A 288 4.68 34.09 -4.17
N ALA A 289 3.86 34.57 -3.23
CA ALA A 289 4.10 35.84 -2.52
C ALA A 289 5.33 35.80 -1.61
N PHE A 290 5.82 34.61 -1.25
CA PHE A 290 7.02 34.46 -0.44
C PHE A 290 8.27 34.38 -1.32
N ALA A 291 9.10 35.43 -1.29
CA ALA A 291 10.31 35.53 -2.10
C ALA A 291 11.40 34.52 -1.72
N GLY A 292 11.38 34.01 -0.48
CA GLY A 292 12.40 33.09 0.02
C GLY A 292 13.81 33.67 0.07
N VAL A 293 14.77 32.81 0.40
CA VAL A 293 16.21 33.05 0.36
C VAL A 293 16.80 32.12 -0.70
N HIS A 294 17.68 32.66 -1.55
CA HIS A 294 18.33 31.91 -2.61
C HIS A 294 19.83 32.19 -2.62
N THR A 295 20.56 31.42 -1.82
CA THR A 295 22.03 31.40 -1.78
C THR A 295 22.52 29.98 -2.11
N PRO A 296 23.83 29.77 -2.36
CA PRO A 296 24.36 28.44 -2.60
C PRO A 296 24.05 27.45 -1.45
N LEU A 297 24.20 27.89 -0.19
CA LEU A 297 24.07 27.05 1.00
C LEU A 297 22.70 27.12 1.68
N VAL A 298 21.89 28.14 1.40
CA VAL A 298 20.55 28.28 1.99
C VAL A 298 19.55 28.59 0.91
N ARG A 299 18.56 27.71 0.76
CA ARG A 299 17.42 27.89 -0.14
C ARG A 299 16.14 27.72 0.64
N THR A 300 15.27 28.73 0.63
CA THR A 300 13.98 28.63 1.30
C THR A 300 12.82 28.82 0.34
N ARG A 301 11.72 28.14 0.62
CA ARG A 301 10.47 28.24 -0.14
C ARG A 301 9.29 27.94 0.77
N ALA A 302 8.14 28.54 0.51
CA ALA A 302 6.92 28.22 1.21
C ALA A 302 5.93 27.50 0.28
N PHE A 303 5.15 26.57 0.84
CA PHE A 303 4.12 25.82 0.12
C PHE A 303 2.82 25.84 0.90
N GLU A 304 1.71 26.06 0.21
CA GLU A 304 0.38 25.83 0.77
C GLU A 304 0.15 24.31 0.80
N ILE A 305 -0.13 23.76 1.99
CA ILE A 305 -0.37 22.32 2.19
C ILE A 305 -1.83 22.02 2.53
N ASP A 306 -2.54 23.01 3.11
CA ASP A 306 -3.98 23.01 3.39
C ASP A 306 -4.45 24.47 3.44
N GLY A 307 -5.76 24.70 3.40
CA GLY A 307 -6.32 26.07 3.34
C GLY A 307 -5.89 26.99 4.49
N ASP A 308 -5.50 26.44 5.63
CA ASP A 308 -5.01 27.14 6.82
C ASP A 308 -3.58 26.75 7.22
N LYS A 309 -2.82 26.07 6.35
CA LYS A 309 -1.48 25.54 6.67
C LYS A 309 -0.46 25.87 5.60
N VAL A 310 0.69 26.38 6.04
CA VAL A 310 1.83 26.66 5.17
C VAL A 310 3.07 25.91 5.66
N LEU A 311 3.71 25.20 4.75
CA LEU A 311 5.04 24.63 4.95
C LEU A 311 6.09 25.70 4.64
N HIS A 312 6.94 26.03 5.60
CA HIS A 312 8.22 26.71 5.38
C HIS A 312 9.31 25.66 5.17
N LEU A 313 9.82 25.54 3.95
CA LEU A 313 10.93 24.66 3.61
C LEU A 313 12.23 25.46 3.61
N ALA A 314 13.26 24.93 4.26
CA ALA A 314 14.63 25.42 4.14
C ALA A 314 15.58 24.25 3.82
N LEU A 315 16.25 24.29 2.67
CA LEU A 315 17.43 23.45 2.41
C LEU A 315 18.66 24.19 2.90
N VAL A 316 19.44 23.52 3.75
CA VAL A 316 20.69 24.00 4.33
C VAL A 316 21.81 23.08 3.90
N GLY A 317 22.80 23.63 3.20
CA GLY A 317 23.99 22.94 2.73
C GLY A 317 25.17 23.11 3.68
N ASP A 318 26.02 22.09 3.75
CA ASP A 318 27.34 22.17 4.36
C ASP A 318 28.31 23.01 3.48
N PRO A 319 28.93 24.07 4.01
CA PRO A 319 29.93 24.83 3.24
C PRO A 319 31.16 24.01 2.83
N PHE A 320 31.39 22.83 3.43
CA PHE A 320 32.56 21.96 3.27
C PHE A 320 33.91 22.63 3.57
N ARG A 321 33.91 23.86 4.10
CA ARG A 321 35.11 24.67 4.36
C ARG A 321 36.00 24.08 5.46
N ASN A 322 35.41 23.28 6.35
CA ASN A 322 36.10 22.62 7.45
C ASN A 322 36.21 21.10 7.20
N TYR A 323 36.00 20.61 5.98
CA TYR A 323 36.15 19.19 5.70
C TYR A 323 37.59 18.75 6.00
N ARG A 324 37.75 17.95 7.06
CA ARG A 324 39.02 17.34 7.45
C ARG A 324 39.01 15.87 7.08
N PRO A 325 39.88 15.44 6.16
CA PRO A 325 39.91 14.05 5.71
C PRO A 325 40.17 13.05 6.86
N HIS A 326 40.95 13.47 7.87
CA HIS A 326 41.44 12.63 8.96
C HIS A 326 40.63 12.72 10.26
N GLU A 327 39.43 13.34 10.24
CA GLU A 327 38.60 13.46 11.44
C GLU A 327 37.22 12.84 11.17
N LEU A 328 36.94 11.70 11.80
CA LEU A 328 35.62 11.07 11.78
C LEU A 328 34.65 11.91 12.63
N PHE A 329 33.53 12.35 12.05
CA PHE A 329 32.44 13.03 12.77
C PHE A 329 32.73 14.45 13.31
N GLU A 330 33.65 15.23 12.72
CA GLU A 330 33.76 16.64 13.10
C GLU A 330 32.42 17.34 12.79
N PRO A 331 31.76 17.96 13.79
CA PRO A 331 30.47 18.54 13.54
C PRO A 331 30.56 19.75 12.62
N SER A 332 29.72 19.78 11.59
CA SER A 332 29.58 20.98 10.77
C SER A 332 28.85 22.04 11.60
N ASP A 333 29.54 23.12 11.96
CA ASP A 333 28.94 24.27 12.65
C ASP A 333 28.19 25.15 11.63
N LEU A 334 26.87 25.00 11.63
CA LEU A 334 25.97 25.75 10.76
C LEU A 334 25.38 26.98 11.46
N SER A 335 25.85 27.33 12.66
CA SER A 335 25.34 28.48 13.41
C SER A 335 25.45 29.81 12.65
N ALA A 336 26.45 29.93 11.77
CA ALA A 336 26.62 31.08 10.88
C ALA A 336 25.45 31.26 9.88
N LEU A 337 24.68 30.21 9.62
CA LEU A 337 23.51 30.23 8.72
C LEU A 337 22.19 30.53 9.45
N GLN A 338 22.18 30.47 10.79
CA GLN A 338 20.99 30.74 11.61
C GLN A 338 20.32 32.08 11.29
N PRO A 339 21.03 33.22 11.14
CA PRO A 339 20.38 34.50 10.87
C PRO A 339 19.60 34.53 9.55
N GLN A 340 20.04 33.76 8.54
CA GLN A 340 19.33 33.69 7.25
C GLN A 340 18.05 32.86 7.37
N LEU A 341 18.06 31.80 8.19
CA LEU A 341 16.89 30.99 8.47
C LEU A 341 15.86 31.76 9.31
N ASP A 342 16.31 32.39 10.39
CA ASP A 342 15.46 33.21 11.26
C ASP A 342 14.86 34.39 10.48
N GLY A 343 15.67 35.07 9.66
CA GLY A 343 15.21 36.14 8.79
C GLY A 343 14.21 35.66 7.75
N SER A 344 14.43 34.47 7.17
CA SER A 344 13.49 33.87 6.22
C SER A 344 12.15 33.51 6.87
N TYR A 345 12.18 32.95 8.06
CA TYR A 345 10.98 32.59 8.82
C TYR A 345 10.22 33.85 9.27
N ALA A 346 10.91 34.85 9.81
CA ALA A 346 10.33 36.13 10.18
C ALA A 346 9.68 36.86 8.98
N ALA A 347 10.30 36.78 7.79
CA ALA A 347 9.71 37.31 6.56
C ALA A 347 8.41 36.58 6.18
N LEU A 348 8.34 35.27 6.35
CA LEU A 348 7.11 34.51 6.13
C LEU A 348 6.04 34.87 7.17
N GLN A 349 6.40 34.97 8.46
CA GLN A 349 5.46 35.39 9.49
C GLN A 349 4.94 36.81 9.26
N ALA A 350 5.79 37.74 8.85
CA ALA A 350 5.39 39.11 8.51
C ALA A 350 4.41 39.13 7.32
N LEU A 351 4.68 38.30 6.30
CA LEU A 351 3.77 38.11 5.16
C LEU A 351 2.42 37.57 5.63
N LEU A 352 2.41 36.53 6.46
CA LEU A 352 1.18 35.90 6.96
C LEU A 352 0.40 36.81 7.94
N SER A 353 1.10 37.63 8.72
CA SER A 353 0.50 38.58 9.67
C SER A 353 -0.24 39.73 8.99
N ALA A 354 0.10 40.03 7.73
CA ALA A 354 -0.60 41.01 6.91
C ALA A 354 -2.01 40.55 6.48
N PHE A 355 -2.32 39.25 6.60
CA PHE A 355 -3.68 38.74 6.42
C PHE A 355 -4.54 38.97 7.68
N PRO A 356 -5.87 39.10 7.53
CA PRO A 356 -6.80 39.17 8.65
C PRO A 356 -6.59 38.02 9.64
N GLU A 357 -6.80 38.25 10.96
CA GLU A 357 -6.52 37.25 11.99
C GLU A 357 -7.16 35.89 11.73
N GLY A 358 -8.43 35.85 11.30
CA GLY A 358 -9.15 34.62 10.95
C GLY A 358 -8.70 33.94 9.65
N SER A 359 -7.72 34.51 8.93
CA SER A 359 -7.15 33.96 7.69
C SER A 359 -5.65 33.68 7.80
N ARG A 360 -5.07 33.81 9.02
CA ARG A 360 -3.65 33.54 9.24
C ARG A 360 -3.41 32.03 9.26
N SER A 361 -2.64 31.54 8.31
CA SER A 361 -2.24 30.13 8.26
C SER A 361 -1.26 29.78 9.39
N GLN A 362 -1.41 28.58 9.95
CA GLN A 362 -0.39 27.99 10.82
C GLN A 362 0.82 27.57 9.99
N VAL A 363 2.01 27.91 10.47
CA VAL A 363 3.27 27.54 9.82
C VAL A 363 3.83 26.27 10.43
N PHE A 364 4.23 25.35 9.56
CA PHE A 364 5.07 24.19 9.87
C PHE A 364 6.42 24.37 9.19
N SER A 365 7.52 24.25 9.95
CA SER A 365 8.88 24.44 9.42
C SER A 365 9.59 23.11 9.20
N LEU A 366 10.12 22.90 7.99
CA LEU A 366 10.95 21.76 7.63
C LEU A 366 12.33 22.26 7.22
N VAL A 367 13.34 21.93 8.02
CA VAL A 367 14.75 22.14 7.70
C VAL A 367 15.32 20.85 7.15
N VAL A 368 15.74 20.88 5.89
CA VAL A 368 16.42 19.78 5.22
C VAL A 368 17.90 20.08 5.19
N PHE A 369 18.71 19.17 5.71
CA PHE A 369 20.16 19.29 5.65
C PHE A 369 20.72 18.42 4.51
N GLU A 370 21.64 18.99 3.74
CA GLU A 370 22.42 18.27 2.75
C GLU A 370 23.91 18.43 3.09
N GLY A 371 24.57 17.30 3.34
CA GLY A 371 25.99 17.23 3.67
C GLY A 371 26.56 15.86 3.30
N ILE A 372 27.69 15.49 3.92
CA ILE A 372 28.44 14.26 3.62
C ILE A 372 28.39 13.21 4.74
N GLY A 373 27.36 13.28 5.60
CA GLY A 373 27.18 12.35 6.72
C GLY A 373 27.87 12.76 8.03
N ASN A 374 28.39 14.00 8.14
CA ASN A 374 28.89 14.53 9.41
C ASN A 374 27.73 14.92 10.33
N VAL A 375 27.94 14.83 11.65
CA VAL A 375 26.98 15.31 12.65
C VAL A 375 26.83 16.82 12.53
N ALA A 376 25.76 17.32 11.93
CA ALA A 376 25.53 18.75 11.86
C ALA A 376 24.85 19.24 13.14
N LEU A 377 25.42 20.28 13.78
CA LEU A 377 24.64 21.04 14.76
C LEU A 377 23.68 21.93 13.96
N LEU A 378 22.47 21.42 13.76
CA LEU A 378 21.48 22.13 12.97
C LEU A 378 21.06 23.43 13.68
N PRO A 379 20.79 24.50 12.92
CA PRO A 379 20.21 25.72 13.43
C PRO A 379 18.97 25.41 14.30
N ALA A 380 18.91 26.01 15.49
CA ALA A 380 17.78 25.82 16.38
C ALA A 380 16.52 26.39 15.70
N LEU A 381 15.48 25.58 15.60
CA LEU A 381 14.16 26.06 15.21
C LEU A 381 13.66 26.94 16.36
N GLY A 382 13.42 28.23 16.08
CA GLY A 382 13.00 29.19 17.09
C GLY A 382 11.78 28.71 17.88
N ALA A 383 11.74 29.02 19.18
CA ALA A 383 10.71 28.59 20.13
C ALA A 383 9.26 28.98 19.76
N GLU A 384 9.08 29.78 18.71
CA GLU A 384 7.79 30.27 18.22
C GLU A 384 7.14 29.39 17.14
N THR A 385 7.83 28.36 16.63
CA THR A 385 7.24 27.38 15.70
C THR A 385 6.51 26.27 16.46
N ALA A 386 5.19 26.14 16.29
CA ALA A 386 4.41 25.12 17.03
C ALA A 386 4.78 23.67 16.65
N TYR A 387 5.23 23.48 15.40
CA TYR A 387 5.66 22.19 14.83
C TYR A 387 6.83 22.43 13.87
N ALA A 388 7.93 21.72 14.08
CA ALA A 388 9.13 21.88 13.28
C ALA A 388 9.90 20.55 13.19
N LEU A 389 10.50 20.26 12.03
CA LEU A 389 11.28 19.06 11.78
C LEU A 389 12.62 19.42 11.13
N SER A 390 13.63 18.64 11.49
CA SER A 390 14.96 18.66 10.89
C SER A 390 15.27 17.27 10.35
N VAL A 391 15.70 17.15 9.09
CA VAL A 391 15.91 15.85 8.43
C VAL A 391 17.00 15.93 7.37
N GLY A 392 17.74 14.85 7.14
CA GLY A 392 18.65 14.74 5.99
C GLY A 392 17.88 14.68 4.67
N ALA A 393 18.49 15.13 3.57
CA ALA A 393 17.84 15.07 2.26
C ALA A 393 17.58 13.61 1.80
N SER A 394 18.50 12.68 2.10
CA SER A 394 18.32 11.26 1.82
C SER A 394 17.20 10.67 2.68
N ASP A 395 17.16 11.01 3.97
CA ASP A 395 16.10 10.57 4.88
C ASP A 395 14.71 11.07 4.47
N LEU A 396 14.62 12.33 4.02
CA LEU A 396 13.37 12.88 3.49
C LEU A 396 12.90 12.10 2.26
N GLU A 397 13.82 11.67 1.40
CA GLU A 397 13.48 10.78 0.28
C GLU A 397 12.89 9.47 0.79
N MET A 398 13.52 8.82 1.77
CA MET A 398 13.03 7.56 2.35
C MET A 398 11.62 7.71 2.95
N MET A 399 11.37 8.79 3.70
CA MET A 399 10.07 9.09 4.33
C MET A 399 8.97 9.39 3.31
N SER A 400 9.32 9.98 2.17
CA SER A 400 8.34 10.41 1.17
C SER A 400 7.57 9.27 0.48
N TYR A 401 8.06 8.03 0.57
CA TYR A 401 7.37 6.86 0.04
C TYR A 401 6.18 6.41 0.92
N ASP A 402 6.21 6.66 2.23
CA ASP A 402 5.06 6.43 3.13
C ASP A 402 3.97 7.48 2.91
N PHE A 403 4.38 8.73 2.68
CA PHE A 403 3.49 9.87 2.51
C PHE A 403 3.07 10.11 1.06
N GLU A 404 3.10 9.07 0.21
CA GLU A 404 2.84 9.22 -1.22
C GLU A 404 1.44 9.82 -1.47
N ARG A 405 1.45 11.01 -2.09
CA ARG A 405 0.28 11.85 -2.39
C ARG A 405 -0.56 12.16 -1.15
N ASP A 406 0.09 12.31 0.01
CA ASP A 406 -0.46 12.80 1.27
C ASP A 406 0.21 14.12 1.71
N PRO A 407 -0.39 15.29 1.42
CA PRO A 407 0.23 16.58 1.70
C PRO A 407 0.33 16.89 3.20
N LEU A 408 -0.39 16.17 4.07
CA LEU A 408 -0.38 16.37 5.53
C LEU A 408 0.51 15.38 6.28
N GLY A 409 1.04 14.34 5.62
CA GLY A 409 1.78 13.27 6.28
C GLY A 409 2.99 13.76 7.11
N LEU A 410 3.80 14.65 6.54
CA LEU A 410 4.92 15.29 7.25
C LEU A 410 4.46 16.16 8.42
N LEU A 411 3.36 16.90 8.25
CA LEU A 411 2.80 17.72 9.33
C LEU A 411 2.34 16.84 10.49
N TYR A 412 1.66 15.73 10.21
CA TYR A 412 1.20 14.78 11.22
C TYR A 412 2.35 14.12 11.96
N PHE A 413 3.43 13.77 11.26
CA PHE A 413 4.64 13.30 11.90
C PHE A 413 5.25 14.39 12.79
N ALA A 414 5.37 15.63 12.31
CA ALA A 414 5.86 16.77 13.10
C ALA A 414 5.02 17.04 14.35
N GLN A 415 3.69 16.94 14.24
CA GLN A 415 2.76 17.07 15.36
C GLN A 415 2.98 15.97 16.41
N ALA A 416 3.11 14.72 15.97
CA ALA A 416 3.38 13.58 16.87
C ALA A 416 4.73 13.73 17.58
N VAL A 417 5.78 14.16 16.86
CA VAL A 417 7.10 14.41 17.42
C VAL A 417 7.06 15.57 18.42
N GLY A 418 6.39 16.67 18.08
CA GLY A 418 6.20 17.80 18.99
C GLY A 418 5.44 17.43 20.27
N ASP A 419 4.39 16.61 20.15
CA ASP A 419 3.66 16.07 21.31
C ASP A 419 4.55 15.17 22.17
N LEU A 420 5.39 14.34 21.54
CA LEU A 420 6.33 13.46 22.24
C LEU A 420 7.35 14.28 23.06
N TYR A 421 7.98 15.29 22.47
CA TYR A 421 8.93 16.18 23.16
C TYR A 421 8.30 16.97 24.32
N ARG A 422 7.01 17.31 24.21
CA ARG A 422 6.27 17.97 25.31
C ARG A 422 5.98 17.04 26.49
N ARG A 423 5.74 15.75 26.23
CA ARG A 423 5.32 14.77 27.24
C ARG A 423 6.48 14.04 27.90
N HIS A 424 7.58 13.81 27.18
CA HIS A 424 8.68 12.96 27.63
C HIS A 424 10.03 13.64 27.48
N ARG A 425 10.96 13.32 28.39
CA ARG A 425 12.37 13.59 28.17
C ARG A 425 12.93 12.54 27.20
N LEU A 426 13.40 13.00 26.04
CA LEU A 426 14.03 12.16 25.02
C LEU A 426 15.55 12.28 25.08
N GLY A 427 16.24 11.18 24.80
CA GLY A 427 17.66 11.22 24.42
C GLY A 427 17.86 11.83 23.03
N LEU A 428 19.12 11.99 22.61
CA LEU A 428 19.45 12.29 21.21
C LEU A 428 19.08 11.08 20.35
N VAL A 429 18.12 11.25 19.44
CA VAL A 429 17.61 10.21 18.53
C VAL A 429 17.44 10.83 17.15
N GLY A 430 17.83 10.12 16.09
CA GLY A 430 17.68 10.59 14.72
C GLY A 430 16.22 10.71 14.28
N THR A 431 15.93 11.61 13.35
CA THR A 431 14.57 11.80 12.82
C THR A 431 14.04 10.54 12.13
N LEU A 432 14.90 9.79 11.44
CA LEU A 432 14.49 8.54 10.79
C LEU A 432 14.22 7.39 11.78
N ASP A 433 14.92 7.35 12.93
CA ASP A 433 14.58 6.41 14.02
C ASP A 433 13.23 6.74 14.65
N LEU A 434 12.95 8.03 14.88
CA LEU A 434 11.63 8.49 15.35
C LEU A 434 10.54 8.13 14.33
N PHE A 435 10.85 8.25 13.04
CA PHE A 435 9.95 7.87 11.97
C PHE A 435 9.69 6.35 11.93
N ASP A 436 10.71 5.51 12.16
CA ASP A 436 10.55 4.06 12.28
C ASP A 436 9.59 3.67 13.42
N ALA A 437 9.78 4.30 14.59
CA ALA A 437 8.86 4.10 15.71
C ALA A 437 7.45 4.57 15.37
N TYR A 438 7.31 5.75 14.77
CA TYR A 438 6.01 6.33 14.41
C TYR A 438 5.19 5.43 13.49
N ARG A 439 5.79 4.94 12.39
CA ARG A 439 5.09 4.10 11.39
C ARG A 439 4.74 2.70 11.93
N ARG A 440 5.60 2.12 12.77
CA ARG A 440 5.38 0.79 13.37
C ARG A 440 4.29 0.78 14.44
N HIS A 441 3.96 1.94 14.99
CA HIS A 441 2.97 2.11 16.04
C HIS A 441 1.73 2.91 15.57
N GLY A 442 1.26 2.63 14.35
CA GLY A 442 0.02 3.18 13.81
C GLY A 442 0.05 4.69 13.65
N HIS A 443 1.16 5.22 13.12
CA HIS A 443 1.37 6.65 12.93
C HIS A 443 1.23 7.46 14.24
N SER A 444 1.81 6.91 15.31
CA SER A 444 1.82 7.52 16.64
C SER A 444 2.99 7.02 17.49
N PHE A 445 3.20 7.62 18.67
CA PHE A 445 4.17 7.15 19.67
C PHE A 445 3.48 6.38 20.81
N TYR A 446 2.39 5.67 20.51
CA TYR A 446 1.76 4.74 21.43
C TYR A 446 2.51 3.40 21.39
N LEU A 447 3.55 3.28 22.23
CA LEU A 447 4.48 2.16 22.16
C LEU A 447 3.97 0.87 22.83
N SER A 448 3.15 0.99 23.88
CA SER A 448 2.59 -0.15 24.61
C SER A 448 1.38 0.23 25.45
N ASP A 449 0.67 -0.78 25.92
CA ASP A 449 -0.47 -0.65 26.83
C ASP A 449 -0.07 -0.23 28.26
N HIS A 450 1.23 -0.22 28.58
CA HIS A 450 1.77 0.16 29.89
C HIS A 450 1.68 1.67 30.16
N ALA A 451 1.84 2.06 31.43
CA ALA A 451 1.88 3.46 31.82
C ALA A 451 3.00 4.20 31.07
N PRO A 452 2.77 5.42 30.56
CA PRO A 452 3.78 6.15 29.80
C PRO A 452 5.02 6.42 30.67
N PRO A 453 6.23 6.10 30.20
CA PRO A 453 7.44 6.27 30.99
C PRO A 453 7.80 7.77 31.13
N THR A 454 8.46 8.16 32.23
CA THR A 454 8.86 9.57 32.46
C THR A 454 9.95 10.04 31.49
N GLY A 455 10.77 9.12 31.00
CA GLY A 455 11.75 9.35 29.94
C GLY A 455 11.69 8.22 28.92
N LEU A 456 11.92 8.55 27.66
CA LEU A 456 11.93 7.58 26.57
C LEU A 456 13.32 7.56 25.95
N PHE A 457 13.94 6.37 25.96
CA PHE A 457 15.20 6.10 25.25
C PHE A 457 14.88 5.14 24.11
N LEU A 458 14.84 5.67 22.90
CA LEU A 458 14.76 4.84 21.70
C LEU A 458 16.18 4.38 21.36
N MET A 459 16.36 3.07 21.24
CA MET A 459 17.65 2.49 20.85
C MET A 459 17.91 2.79 19.37
N PRO A 460 19.16 3.12 18.98
CA PRO A 460 19.54 3.28 17.58
C PRO A 460 19.29 2.02 16.74
N GLY A 461 19.10 2.20 15.42
CA GLY A 461 18.92 1.13 14.44
C GLY A 461 17.56 1.12 13.73
N GLY A 462 16.66 2.04 14.10
CA GLY A 462 15.38 2.24 13.40
C GLY A 462 15.59 2.83 12.01
N ALA A 463 16.52 3.76 11.87
CA ALA A 463 16.97 4.29 10.58
C ALA A 463 17.39 3.17 9.62
N GLY A 464 18.20 2.22 10.10
CA GLY A 464 18.61 1.06 9.33
C GLY A 464 17.46 0.15 8.90
N ASN A 465 16.42 0.01 9.74
CA ASN A 465 15.22 -0.73 9.35
C ASN A 465 14.52 -0.08 8.17
N VAL A 466 14.27 1.24 8.25
CA VAL A 466 13.61 2.01 7.19
C VAL A 466 14.41 1.91 5.89
N ARG A 467 15.72 2.12 5.94
CA ARG A 467 16.59 2.05 4.75
C ARG A 467 16.58 0.65 4.11
N ARG A 468 16.67 -0.42 4.91
CA ARG A 468 16.64 -1.80 4.40
C ARG A 468 15.29 -2.17 3.80
N GLU A 469 14.20 -1.82 4.46
CA GLU A 469 12.83 -2.05 3.95
C GLU A 469 12.62 -1.30 2.63
N ARG A 470 12.97 0.00 2.57
CA ARG A 470 12.86 0.80 1.34
C ARG A 470 13.75 0.28 0.22
N ARG A 471 14.98 -0.15 0.51
CA ARG A 471 15.85 -0.78 -0.50
C ARG A 471 15.23 -2.05 -1.07
N ALA A 472 14.69 -2.92 -0.21
CA ALA A 472 14.05 -4.16 -0.65
C ALA A 472 12.83 -3.87 -1.53
N GLU A 473 11.96 -2.94 -1.11
CA GLU A 473 10.75 -2.57 -1.85
C GLU A 473 11.06 -1.88 -3.18
N LEU A 474 12.00 -0.93 -3.19
CA LEU A 474 12.32 -0.12 -4.37
C LEU A 474 13.25 -0.85 -5.32
N ALA A 475 14.07 -1.79 -4.83
CA ALA A 475 15.07 -2.54 -5.60
C ALA A 475 15.81 -1.64 -6.60
N ALA A 476 16.25 -0.48 -6.10
CA ALA A 476 16.75 0.60 -6.94
C ALA A 476 18.11 0.21 -7.55
N HIS A 477 18.23 0.35 -8.86
CA HIS A 477 19.44 0.03 -9.62
C HIS A 477 19.53 0.88 -10.89
N GLY A 478 20.66 0.83 -11.58
CA GLY A 478 20.89 1.60 -12.80
C GLY A 478 20.58 0.77 -14.05
N VAL A 479 19.93 1.40 -15.03
CA VAL A 479 19.67 0.79 -16.34
C VAL A 479 20.06 1.76 -17.45
N PRO A 480 20.70 1.31 -18.55
CA PRO A 480 21.05 2.20 -19.64
C PRO A 480 19.80 2.75 -20.34
N TYR A 481 19.84 4.04 -20.68
CA TYR A 481 18.90 4.69 -21.58
C TYR A 481 19.67 5.58 -22.56
N GLY A 482 19.95 5.04 -23.75
CA GLY A 482 20.86 5.69 -24.70
C GLY A 482 22.31 5.63 -24.22
N PRO A 483 23.07 6.75 -24.24
CA PRO A 483 24.48 6.77 -23.81
C PRO A 483 24.67 6.96 -22.30
N VAL A 484 23.58 7.14 -21.54
CA VAL A 484 23.62 7.40 -20.09
C VAL A 484 22.91 6.31 -19.32
N TRP A 485 23.31 6.12 -18.08
CA TRP A 485 22.59 5.29 -17.12
C TRP A 485 21.59 6.14 -16.33
N THR A 486 20.42 5.57 -16.03
CA THR A 486 19.39 6.20 -15.20
C THR A 486 19.01 5.27 -14.06
N ARG A 487 18.71 5.87 -12.90
CA ARG A 487 18.21 5.16 -11.73
C ARG A 487 16.75 4.77 -11.95
N VAL A 488 16.44 3.50 -11.76
CA VAL A 488 15.07 2.97 -11.77
C VAL A 488 14.70 2.44 -10.39
N THR A 489 13.42 2.52 -10.05
CA THR A 489 12.85 1.93 -8.83
C THR A 489 11.62 1.12 -9.18
N ASN A 490 11.36 0.06 -8.42
CA ASN A 490 10.22 -0.83 -8.58
C ASN A 490 8.90 -0.03 -8.52
N TYR A 491 8.12 -0.15 -9.59
CA TYR A 491 6.89 0.61 -9.79
C TYR A 491 5.79 0.22 -8.79
N HIS A 492 5.69 -1.08 -8.46
CA HIS A 492 4.67 -1.60 -7.55
C HIS A 492 5.11 -1.60 -6.08
N ARG A 493 6.41 -1.46 -5.80
CA ARG A 493 7.03 -1.70 -4.49
C ARG A 493 6.75 -3.11 -3.99
N ASP A 494 6.80 -4.07 -4.90
CA ASP A 494 6.67 -5.51 -4.62
C ASP A 494 7.87 -6.20 -5.27
N PRO A 495 8.82 -6.76 -4.48
CA PRO A 495 10.00 -7.42 -5.01
C PRO A 495 9.68 -8.58 -5.97
N GLY A 496 8.47 -9.15 -5.88
CA GLY A 496 8.01 -10.20 -6.79
C GLY A 496 7.58 -9.68 -8.16
N VAL A 497 7.50 -8.37 -8.39
CA VAL A 497 7.05 -7.77 -9.65
C VAL A 497 8.19 -6.97 -10.29
N ALA A 498 8.80 -7.51 -11.35
CA ALA A 498 9.97 -6.90 -12.01
C ALA A 498 9.57 -5.81 -13.03
N LEU A 499 8.81 -4.82 -12.54
CA LEU A 499 8.46 -3.60 -13.27
C LEU A 499 9.08 -2.40 -12.57
N PHE A 500 9.84 -1.59 -13.31
CA PHE A 500 10.59 -0.46 -12.77
C PHE A 500 10.30 0.84 -13.52
N GLN A 501 10.61 1.98 -12.90
CA GLN A 501 10.44 3.32 -13.47
C GLN A 501 11.56 4.26 -13.02
N SER A 502 12.01 5.13 -13.92
CA SER A 502 12.83 6.31 -13.61
C SER A 502 11.94 7.53 -13.35
N LEU A 503 11.99 8.02 -12.11
CA LEU A 503 11.28 9.23 -11.69
C LEU A 503 11.88 10.50 -12.30
N GLU A 504 13.17 10.48 -12.64
CA GLU A 504 13.83 11.60 -13.31
C GLU A 504 13.31 11.76 -14.74
N MET A 505 13.25 10.66 -15.50
CA MET A 505 12.69 10.65 -16.85
C MET A 505 11.22 11.08 -16.85
N LEU A 506 10.44 10.61 -15.87
CA LEU A 506 9.03 10.99 -15.73
C LEU A 506 8.86 12.51 -15.54
N ARG A 507 9.75 13.15 -14.77
CA ARG A 507 9.75 14.63 -14.65
C ARG A 507 10.10 15.36 -15.93
N GLY A 508 10.94 14.75 -16.77
CA GLY A 508 11.22 15.24 -18.12
C GLY A 508 10.02 15.15 -19.07
N GLY A 509 8.87 14.67 -18.60
CA GLY A 509 7.67 14.45 -19.42
C GLY A 509 7.68 13.11 -20.15
N LEU A 510 8.59 12.20 -19.82
CA LEU A 510 8.71 10.90 -20.46
C LEU A 510 8.10 9.81 -19.57
N ILE A 511 6.91 9.32 -19.96
CA ILE A 511 6.34 8.11 -19.36
C ILE A 511 7.29 6.96 -19.68
N ASN A 512 7.74 6.26 -18.64
CA ASN A 512 8.72 5.20 -18.79
C ASN A 512 8.42 4.08 -17.79
N LEU A 513 8.45 2.84 -18.28
CA LEU A 513 8.37 1.62 -17.50
C LEU A 513 9.38 0.62 -18.07
N LEU A 514 10.03 -0.14 -17.22
CA LEU A 514 10.96 -1.19 -17.60
C LEU A 514 10.39 -2.52 -17.17
N ALA A 515 10.20 -3.43 -18.12
CA ALA A 515 9.97 -4.84 -17.84
C ALA A 515 11.32 -5.56 -17.84
N GLU A 516 11.64 -6.22 -16.73
CA GLU A 516 12.92 -6.91 -16.55
C GLU A 516 12.69 -8.41 -16.34
N GLY A 517 13.38 -9.22 -17.15
CA GLY A 517 13.57 -10.66 -16.97
C GLY A 517 15.04 -10.97 -16.65
N ASP A 518 15.42 -12.24 -16.71
CA ASP A 518 16.77 -12.69 -16.34
C ASP A 518 17.84 -12.22 -17.36
N ALA A 519 17.46 -12.12 -18.64
CA ALA A 519 18.34 -11.73 -19.74
C ALA A 519 17.75 -10.60 -20.60
N LEU A 520 16.47 -10.27 -20.51
CA LEU A 520 15.84 -9.21 -21.28
C LEU A 520 15.40 -8.03 -20.41
N ARG A 521 15.78 -6.83 -20.87
CA ARG A 521 15.33 -5.54 -20.32
C ARG A 521 14.59 -4.79 -21.41
N ILE A 522 13.29 -4.59 -21.24
CA ILE A 522 12.43 -3.98 -22.25
C ILE A 522 11.82 -2.69 -21.69
N TRP A 523 12.33 -1.57 -22.18
CA TRP A 523 11.74 -0.26 -21.88
C TRP A 523 10.45 -0.05 -22.66
N VAL A 524 9.38 0.34 -21.99
CA VAL A 524 8.17 0.89 -22.58
C VAL A 524 8.15 2.39 -22.32
N VAL A 525 8.24 3.20 -23.37
CA VAL A 525 8.36 4.65 -23.26
C VAL A 525 7.32 5.37 -24.09
N ALA A 526 6.80 6.48 -23.58
CA ALA A 526 5.89 7.38 -24.29
C ALA A 526 6.19 8.82 -23.90
N GLN A 527 6.23 9.73 -24.88
CA GLN A 527 6.30 11.16 -24.56
C GLN A 527 4.92 11.63 -24.13
N HIS A 528 4.82 12.34 -23.00
CA HIS A 528 3.57 12.95 -22.58
C HIS A 528 3.14 14.03 -23.58
N GLU A 529 1.90 13.96 -24.05
CA GLU A 529 1.34 14.90 -25.01
C GLU A 529 -0.09 15.26 -24.58
N GLU A 530 -0.28 16.51 -24.15
CA GLU A 530 -1.58 16.99 -23.64
C GLU A 530 -2.66 17.09 -24.73
N ALA A 531 -2.27 17.13 -26.00
CA ALA A 531 -3.17 17.40 -27.13
C ALA A 531 -3.98 16.18 -27.61
N LEU A 532 -3.68 14.98 -27.12
CA LEU A 532 -4.29 13.73 -27.59
C LEU A 532 -5.00 13.01 -26.44
N ASP A 533 -6.26 12.64 -26.65
CA ASP A 533 -7.13 11.98 -25.67
C ASP A 533 -6.87 10.46 -25.62
N VAL A 534 -5.62 10.08 -25.38
CA VAL A 534 -5.19 8.68 -25.24
C VAL A 534 -4.54 8.52 -23.87
N ASN A 535 -5.01 7.55 -23.08
CA ASN A 535 -4.44 7.25 -21.76
C ASN A 535 -3.10 6.49 -21.91
N LEU A 536 -2.06 7.21 -22.32
CA LEU A 536 -0.71 6.68 -22.52
C LEU A 536 -0.13 5.97 -21.28
N PRO A 537 -0.30 6.47 -20.04
CA PRO A 537 0.15 5.75 -18.85
C PRO A 537 -0.46 4.34 -18.74
N LEU A 538 -1.76 4.19 -18.98
CA LEU A 538 -2.44 2.90 -18.90
C LEU A 538 -1.97 1.93 -20.01
N ILE A 539 -1.74 2.43 -21.23
CA ILE A 539 -1.22 1.62 -22.34
C ILE A 539 0.22 1.17 -22.03
N ALA A 540 1.07 2.09 -21.54
CA ALA A 540 2.44 1.79 -21.17
C ALA A 540 2.50 0.74 -20.04
N GLU A 541 1.68 0.88 -19.01
CA GLU A 541 1.59 -0.09 -17.90
C GLU A 541 1.10 -1.46 -18.38
N THR A 542 0.12 -1.49 -19.29
CA THR A 542 -0.39 -2.74 -19.87
C THR A 542 0.68 -3.47 -20.67
N LEU A 543 1.41 -2.76 -21.53
CA LEU A 543 2.51 -3.35 -22.31
C LEU A 543 3.62 -3.84 -21.39
N ALA A 544 4.06 -3.02 -20.43
CA ALA A 544 5.12 -3.39 -19.51
C ALA A 544 4.73 -4.64 -18.71
N PHE A 545 3.50 -4.69 -18.18
CA PHE A 545 2.97 -5.85 -17.46
C PHE A 545 3.03 -7.14 -18.30
N TRP A 546 2.51 -7.10 -19.53
CA TRP A 546 2.51 -8.30 -20.38
C TRP A 546 3.90 -8.68 -20.87
N LEU A 547 4.76 -7.71 -21.18
CA LEU A 547 6.15 -7.96 -21.54
C LEU A 547 6.89 -8.63 -20.38
N TRP A 548 6.69 -8.17 -19.15
CA TRP A 548 7.25 -8.83 -17.95
C TRP A 548 6.75 -10.27 -17.80
N GLN A 549 5.45 -10.51 -17.94
CA GLN A 549 4.86 -11.85 -17.83
C GLN A 549 5.31 -12.81 -18.95
N LEU A 550 5.69 -12.28 -20.12
CA LEU A 550 6.12 -13.04 -21.29
C LEU A 550 7.66 -13.07 -21.46
N ALA A 551 8.41 -12.28 -20.70
CA ALA A 551 9.87 -12.21 -20.77
C ALA A 551 10.56 -13.58 -20.59
N PRO A 552 10.17 -14.43 -19.61
CA PRO A 552 10.83 -15.73 -19.44
C PRO A 552 10.74 -16.63 -20.68
N HIS A 553 9.69 -16.49 -21.49
CA HIS A 553 9.52 -17.25 -22.73
C HIS A 553 10.31 -16.69 -23.90
N LEU A 554 10.52 -15.38 -23.93
CA LEU A 554 11.38 -14.75 -24.92
C LEU A 554 12.86 -15.10 -24.68
N GLU A 555 13.22 -15.41 -23.44
CA GLU A 555 14.58 -15.71 -23.02
C GLU A 555 15.01 -17.15 -23.35
N GLU A 556 14.06 -18.10 -23.47
CA GLU A 556 14.34 -19.50 -23.80
C GLU A 556 15.12 -19.68 -25.12
N ASP A 557 14.90 -18.79 -26.09
CA ASP A 557 15.47 -18.88 -27.45
C ASP A 557 16.70 -17.98 -27.68
N LEU A 558 17.17 -17.25 -26.66
CA LEU A 558 18.30 -16.31 -26.78
C LEU A 558 19.60 -17.02 -27.15
N ALA A 559 20.31 -16.48 -28.15
CA ALA A 559 21.56 -17.05 -28.64
C ALA A 559 22.75 -16.86 -27.68
N GLU A 560 22.72 -15.82 -26.84
CA GLU A 560 23.79 -15.46 -25.91
C GLU A 560 23.23 -15.24 -24.49
N ALA A 561 24.06 -15.55 -23.50
CA ALA A 561 23.76 -15.23 -22.11
C ALA A 561 24.20 -13.78 -21.80
N GLY A 562 23.26 -12.94 -21.38
CA GLY A 562 23.56 -11.58 -20.90
C GLY A 562 22.35 -10.64 -21.00
N PRO A 563 22.37 -9.49 -20.30
CA PRO A 563 21.27 -8.54 -20.33
C PRO A 563 21.21 -7.80 -21.67
N HIS A 564 20.19 -8.08 -22.48
CA HIS A 564 19.90 -7.36 -23.72
C HIS A 564 18.84 -6.28 -23.49
N LEU A 565 19.13 -5.08 -24.01
CA LEU A 565 18.23 -3.92 -23.90
C LEU A 565 17.42 -3.73 -25.19
N LEU A 566 16.10 -3.73 -25.04
CA LEU A 566 15.12 -3.44 -26.10
C LEU A 566 14.20 -2.29 -25.67
N ARG A 567 13.51 -1.69 -26.64
CA ARG A 567 12.58 -0.58 -26.39
C ARG A 567 11.29 -0.74 -27.19
N VAL A 568 10.16 -0.41 -26.57
CA VAL A 568 8.86 -0.22 -27.19
C VAL A 568 8.50 1.25 -27.00
N VAL A 569 8.44 2.00 -28.10
CA VAL A 569 8.17 3.44 -28.09
C VAL A 569 6.74 3.69 -28.56
N ILE A 570 5.91 4.21 -27.67
CA ILE A 570 4.53 4.60 -27.95
C ILE A 570 4.54 6.00 -28.53
N LEU A 571 4.01 6.12 -29.74
CA LEU A 571 3.88 7.35 -30.50
C LEU A 571 2.39 7.65 -30.70
N PRO A 572 1.78 8.52 -29.89
CA PRO A 572 0.43 8.96 -30.18
C PRO A 572 0.43 9.76 -31.50
N VAL A 573 -0.55 9.54 -32.36
CA VAL A 573 -0.70 10.23 -33.65
C VAL A 573 -2.13 10.68 -33.83
N SER A 574 -2.35 11.79 -34.55
CA SER A 574 -3.69 12.37 -34.70
C SER A 574 -4.65 11.44 -35.45
N THR A 575 -4.18 10.73 -36.47
CA THR A 575 -5.01 9.80 -37.25
C THR A 575 -4.12 8.82 -38.00
N LEU A 576 -4.40 7.52 -37.88
CA LEU A 576 -3.78 6.52 -38.75
C LEU A 576 -4.61 6.31 -40.03
N PRO A 577 -3.97 5.92 -41.15
CA PRO A 577 -4.71 5.50 -42.33
C PRO A 577 -5.61 4.31 -41.98
N PRO A 578 -6.89 4.33 -42.38
CA PRO A 578 -7.78 3.19 -42.12
C PRO A 578 -7.25 1.95 -42.84
N ASP A 579 -6.98 0.90 -42.07
CA ASP A 579 -6.61 -0.41 -42.55
C ASP A 579 -7.71 -1.40 -42.18
N PRO A 580 -8.61 -1.77 -43.12
CA PRO A 580 -9.73 -2.66 -42.84
C PRO A 580 -9.28 -4.11 -42.52
N GLU A 581 -8.03 -4.46 -42.83
CA GLU A 581 -7.43 -5.76 -42.48
C GLU A 581 -6.70 -5.72 -41.12
N ALA A 582 -6.58 -4.55 -40.49
CA ALA A 582 -5.95 -4.42 -39.19
C ALA A 582 -6.82 -5.07 -38.10
N PRO A 583 -6.27 -6.01 -37.29
CA PRO A 583 -7.04 -6.73 -36.28
C PRO A 583 -7.42 -5.87 -35.07
N LEU A 584 -6.82 -4.68 -34.93
CA LEU A 584 -7.18 -3.65 -33.95
C LEU A 584 -7.20 -2.29 -34.67
N ALA A 585 -8.32 -1.58 -34.60
CA ALA A 585 -8.42 -0.23 -35.15
C ALA A 585 -7.48 0.73 -34.41
N GLY A 586 -6.95 1.73 -35.11
CA GLY A 586 -6.11 2.77 -34.50
C GLY A 586 -4.73 2.30 -34.03
N LEU A 587 -4.25 1.14 -34.50
CA LEU A 587 -2.97 0.56 -34.11
C LEU A 587 -2.07 0.31 -35.32
N ARG A 588 -0.82 0.77 -35.24
CA ARG A 588 0.24 0.34 -36.16
C ARG A 588 1.53 0.03 -35.39
N VAL A 589 2.06 -1.19 -35.56
CA VAL A 589 3.32 -1.65 -34.96
C VAL A 589 4.38 -1.72 -36.04
N LEU A 590 5.53 -1.08 -35.82
CA LEU A 590 6.64 -1.04 -36.77
C LEU A 590 7.94 -1.47 -36.08
N PRO A 591 8.63 -2.52 -36.55
CA PRO A 591 10.00 -2.77 -36.12
C PRO A 591 10.92 -1.68 -36.67
N ASP A 592 11.83 -1.18 -35.85
CA ASP A 592 12.94 -0.34 -36.30
C ASP A 592 14.22 -1.19 -36.28
N PRO A 593 14.57 -1.93 -37.33
CA PRO A 593 15.72 -2.85 -37.31
C PRO A 593 17.09 -2.14 -37.23
N ARG A 594 17.13 -0.80 -37.33
CA ARG A 594 18.36 -0.02 -37.11
C ARG A 594 18.52 0.37 -35.64
N GLY A 595 17.42 0.48 -34.92
CA GLY A 595 17.38 0.63 -33.47
C GLY A 595 17.08 -0.70 -32.78
N ARG A 596 17.46 -0.85 -31.50
CA ARG A 596 16.89 -1.95 -30.69
C ARG A 596 15.48 -1.58 -30.21
N SER A 597 14.58 -1.27 -31.14
CA SER A 597 13.28 -0.67 -30.84
C SER A 597 12.11 -1.12 -31.74
N VAL A 598 10.92 -1.13 -31.14
CA VAL A 598 9.62 -1.26 -31.82
C VAL A 598 8.84 0.04 -31.60
N LEU A 599 8.29 0.59 -32.67
CA LEU A 599 7.44 1.78 -32.65
C LEU A 599 5.97 1.36 -32.66
N LEU A 600 5.21 1.86 -31.68
CA LEU A 600 3.79 1.63 -31.51
C LEU A 600 3.04 2.93 -31.78
N GLN A 601 2.49 3.08 -32.98
CA GLN A 601 1.65 4.23 -33.32
C GLN A 601 0.21 3.96 -32.88
N VAL A 602 -0.36 4.87 -32.10
CA VAL A 602 -1.75 4.78 -31.60
C VAL A 602 -2.50 6.08 -31.88
N ASP A 603 -3.73 5.99 -32.38
CA ASP A 603 -4.65 7.12 -32.47
C ASP A 603 -5.84 6.99 -31.49
N GLU A 604 -6.74 7.96 -31.51
CA GLU A 604 -7.91 8.01 -30.62
C GLU A 604 -8.86 6.80 -30.75
N THR A 605 -8.83 6.07 -31.87
CA THR A 605 -9.70 4.90 -32.08
C THR A 605 -9.16 3.63 -31.41
N PHE A 606 -7.90 3.62 -30.96
CA PHE A 606 -7.26 2.45 -30.37
C PHE A 606 -7.96 1.93 -29.11
N THR A 607 -8.39 2.83 -28.22
CA THR A 607 -9.00 2.47 -26.94
C THR A 607 -10.38 1.81 -27.12
N ALA A 608 -11.08 2.08 -28.23
CA ALA A 608 -12.40 1.50 -28.53
C ALA A 608 -12.36 -0.05 -28.68
N ASN A 609 -11.20 -0.63 -28.97
CA ASN A 609 -11.03 -2.08 -29.05
C ASN A 609 -11.21 -2.79 -27.70
N PHE A 610 -11.07 -2.09 -26.57
CA PHE A 610 -11.00 -2.69 -25.22
C PHE A 610 -12.35 -2.68 -24.47
N THR A 611 -13.45 -2.77 -25.21
CA THR A 611 -14.84 -2.75 -24.67
C THR A 611 -15.38 -4.14 -24.31
N THR A 612 -14.59 -5.20 -24.50
CA THR A 612 -14.99 -6.58 -24.17
C THR A 612 -14.65 -6.94 -22.72
N PRO A 613 -15.37 -7.90 -22.10
CA PRO A 613 -15.05 -8.43 -20.78
C PRO A 613 -13.82 -9.35 -20.75
N ASP A 614 -13.30 -9.74 -21.92
CA ASP A 614 -12.12 -10.58 -22.07
C ASP A 614 -10.84 -9.77 -22.39
N ASN A 615 -9.71 -10.46 -22.43
CA ASN A 615 -8.39 -9.92 -22.77
C ASN A 615 -8.01 -10.12 -24.26
N LEU A 616 -8.97 -10.47 -25.13
CA LEU A 616 -8.69 -10.75 -26.55
C LEU A 616 -7.99 -9.57 -27.28
N PRO A 617 -8.38 -8.31 -27.05
CA PRO A 617 -7.68 -7.16 -27.64
C PRO A 617 -6.22 -7.04 -27.16
N GLU A 618 -5.98 -7.26 -25.85
CA GLU A 618 -4.62 -7.25 -25.28
C GLU A 618 -3.77 -8.39 -25.84
N ARG A 619 -4.35 -9.58 -26.01
CA ARG A 619 -3.69 -10.73 -26.64
C ARG A 619 -3.28 -10.41 -28.08
N THR A 620 -4.16 -9.74 -28.82
CA THR A 620 -3.90 -9.33 -30.21
C THR A 620 -2.82 -8.25 -30.30
N LEU A 621 -2.84 -7.27 -29.38
CA LEU A 621 -1.78 -6.27 -29.24
C LEU A 621 -0.43 -6.95 -28.98
N MET A 622 -0.37 -7.87 -28.01
CA MET A 622 0.88 -8.54 -27.65
C MET A 622 1.44 -9.41 -28.77
N ARG A 623 0.61 -10.10 -29.57
CA ARG A 623 1.10 -10.82 -30.77
C ARG A 623 1.84 -9.92 -31.73
N ARG A 624 1.30 -8.72 -32.00
CA ARG A 624 1.91 -7.76 -32.93
C ARG A 624 3.21 -7.19 -32.37
N VAL A 625 3.22 -6.80 -31.09
CA VAL A 625 4.40 -6.26 -30.42
C VAL A 625 5.51 -7.31 -30.33
N LEU A 626 5.18 -8.54 -29.92
CA LEU A 626 6.15 -9.62 -29.82
C LEU A 626 6.69 -10.07 -31.18
N GLY A 627 5.85 -10.11 -32.21
CA GLY A 627 6.31 -10.39 -33.58
C GLY A 627 7.33 -9.35 -34.06
N ALA A 628 7.05 -8.06 -33.85
CA ALA A 628 7.98 -6.98 -34.19
C ALA A 628 9.26 -7.02 -33.33
N LEU A 629 9.17 -7.38 -32.04
CA LEU A 629 10.34 -7.57 -31.19
C LEU A 629 11.20 -8.74 -31.70
N GLY A 630 10.58 -9.86 -32.11
CA GLY A 630 11.29 -10.99 -32.71
C GLY A 630 12.08 -10.59 -33.96
N GLU A 631 11.48 -9.80 -34.85
CA GLU A 631 12.17 -9.26 -36.03
C GLU A 631 13.38 -8.37 -35.65
N VAL A 632 13.23 -7.50 -34.65
CA VAL A 632 14.33 -6.66 -34.13
C VAL A 632 15.43 -7.53 -33.51
N MET A 633 15.07 -8.55 -32.75
CA MET A 633 16.02 -9.46 -32.11
C MET A 633 16.82 -10.27 -33.14
N VAL A 634 16.17 -10.78 -34.19
CA VAL A 634 16.84 -11.46 -35.31
C VAL A 634 17.77 -10.51 -36.07
N ALA A 635 17.33 -9.29 -36.36
CA ALA A 635 18.13 -8.29 -37.06
C ALA A 635 19.42 -7.91 -36.30
N HIS A 636 19.41 -8.02 -34.97
CA HIS A 636 20.55 -7.77 -34.11
C HIS A 636 21.33 -9.03 -33.69
N GLY A 637 21.00 -10.19 -34.24
CA GLY A 637 21.69 -11.46 -33.95
C GLY A 637 21.41 -12.04 -32.56
N LEU A 638 20.39 -11.55 -31.85
CA LEU A 638 19.98 -12.08 -30.54
C LEU A 638 19.23 -13.41 -30.67
N LEU A 639 18.55 -13.61 -31.81
CA LEU A 639 17.82 -14.82 -32.16
C LEU A 639 18.21 -15.28 -33.56
N SER A 640 18.14 -16.60 -33.78
CA SER A 640 18.39 -17.20 -35.10
C SER A 640 17.18 -17.06 -36.05
N ALA A 641 15.97 -17.06 -35.51
CA ALA A 641 14.70 -16.83 -36.20
C ALA A 641 13.69 -16.23 -35.23
N SER A 642 12.61 -15.64 -35.75
CA SER A 642 11.55 -15.11 -34.90
C SER A 642 10.86 -16.26 -34.15
N PRO A 643 10.70 -16.16 -32.81
CA PRO A 643 10.15 -17.23 -32.00
C PRO A 643 8.63 -17.33 -32.20
N ASP A 644 8.09 -18.55 -32.22
CA ASP A 644 6.65 -18.77 -32.21
C ASP A 644 6.13 -18.74 -30.77
N LEU A 645 5.58 -17.58 -30.40
CA LEU A 645 5.11 -17.31 -29.04
C LEU A 645 3.61 -17.59 -28.86
N GLU A 646 2.91 -18.18 -29.84
CA GLU A 646 1.46 -18.42 -29.69
C GLU A 646 1.15 -19.35 -28.50
N ALA A 647 1.99 -20.36 -28.26
CA ALA A 647 1.83 -21.25 -27.10
C ALA A 647 2.06 -20.50 -25.77
N ALA A 648 3.09 -19.65 -25.70
CA ALA A 648 3.38 -18.81 -24.54
C ALA A 648 2.23 -17.83 -24.26
N ILE A 649 1.75 -17.13 -25.29
CA ILE A 649 0.61 -16.21 -25.20
C ILE A 649 -0.65 -16.96 -24.76
N ALA A 650 -0.96 -18.12 -25.36
CA ALA A 650 -2.12 -18.93 -24.99
C ALA A 650 -2.07 -19.42 -23.54
N ARG A 651 -0.87 -19.67 -23.01
CA ARG A 651 -0.63 -20.11 -21.63
C ARG A 651 -0.73 -18.95 -20.64
N VAL A 652 0.02 -17.87 -20.86
CA VAL A 652 0.17 -16.74 -19.93
C VAL A 652 -1.06 -15.82 -19.92
N MET A 653 -1.69 -15.65 -21.09
CA MET A 653 -2.88 -14.82 -21.30
C MET A 653 -4.16 -15.68 -21.46
N GLY A 654 -4.11 -16.97 -21.11
CA GLY A 654 -5.19 -17.92 -21.34
C GLY A 654 -6.44 -17.69 -20.49
N ASP A 655 -6.32 -16.98 -19.37
CA ASP A 655 -7.45 -16.54 -18.55
C ASP A 655 -8.09 -15.30 -19.18
N PRO A 656 -9.32 -15.38 -19.72
CA PRO A 656 -9.96 -14.24 -20.39
C PRO A 656 -10.16 -13.04 -19.47
N ALA A 657 -10.31 -13.24 -18.16
CA ALA A 657 -10.51 -12.17 -17.18
C ALA A 657 -9.19 -11.58 -16.67
N LYS A 658 -8.02 -12.09 -17.07
CA LYS A 658 -6.72 -11.49 -16.75
C LYS A 658 -6.43 -10.38 -17.77
N LYS A 659 -6.82 -9.15 -17.46
CA LYS A 659 -6.68 -7.96 -18.32
C LYS A 659 -6.31 -6.69 -17.55
N LYS A 660 -5.73 -5.70 -18.24
CA LYS A 660 -5.29 -4.41 -17.68
C LYS A 660 -6.12 -3.22 -18.17
N ILE A 661 -6.63 -3.25 -19.41
CA ILE A 661 -7.39 -2.16 -20.05
C ILE A 661 -8.87 -2.55 -20.15
N SER A 662 -9.74 -1.76 -19.52
CA SER A 662 -11.19 -1.89 -19.67
C SER A 662 -11.78 -0.53 -20.03
N VAL A 663 -12.37 -0.43 -21.21
CA VAL A 663 -12.99 0.80 -21.72
C VAL A 663 -14.50 0.60 -21.76
N LEU A 664 -15.23 1.56 -21.21
CA LEU A 664 -16.69 1.55 -21.22
C LEU A 664 -17.20 2.36 -22.40
N ARG A 665 -18.20 1.84 -23.13
CA ARG A 665 -18.84 2.56 -24.25
C ARG A 665 -19.62 3.77 -23.75
N ASP A 666 -20.44 3.54 -22.73
CA ASP A 666 -21.13 4.57 -21.97
C ASP A 666 -20.56 4.53 -20.56
N VAL A 667 -19.91 5.61 -20.11
CA VAL A 667 -19.32 5.66 -18.78
C VAL A 667 -20.43 5.93 -17.75
N PRO A 668 -20.74 4.98 -16.85
CA PRO A 668 -21.74 5.23 -15.80
C PRO A 668 -21.30 6.39 -14.91
N VAL A 669 -22.25 7.18 -14.41
CA VAL A 669 -21.98 8.31 -13.50
C VAL A 669 -21.13 7.89 -12.29
N LEU A 670 -21.31 6.65 -11.80
CA LEU A 670 -20.51 6.09 -10.70
C LEU A 670 -19.00 5.98 -11.01
N LEU A 671 -18.64 5.73 -12.27
CA LEU A 671 -17.26 5.48 -12.71
C LEU A 671 -16.63 6.73 -13.34
N GLY A 672 -17.41 7.53 -14.07
CA GLY A 672 -16.96 8.72 -14.79
C GLY A 672 -17.43 10.04 -14.18
N GLY A 673 -17.32 11.14 -14.94
CA GLY A 673 -17.87 12.47 -14.61
C GLY A 673 -16.84 13.54 -14.23
N ASP A 674 -17.36 14.68 -13.74
CA ASP A 674 -16.62 15.93 -13.43
C ASP A 674 -15.34 15.74 -12.59
N GLU A 675 -14.42 16.71 -12.68
CA GLU A 675 -13.16 16.74 -11.92
C GLU A 675 -13.38 16.69 -10.39
N LEU A 676 -13.13 15.52 -9.81
CA LEU A 676 -13.14 15.28 -8.38
C LEU A 676 -11.71 15.30 -7.79
N PRO A 677 -11.56 15.66 -6.51
CA PRO A 677 -10.30 15.42 -5.81
C PRO A 677 -10.04 13.91 -5.72
N ARG A 678 -8.79 13.54 -5.45
CA ARG A 678 -8.49 12.16 -5.06
C ARG A 678 -9.21 11.83 -3.76
N ALA A 679 -9.79 10.64 -3.65
CA ALA A 679 -10.42 10.18 -2.44
C ALA A 679 -9.43 10.21 -1.26
N ARG A 680 -9.79 10.93 -0.19
CA ARG A 680 -9.04 11.02 1.06
C ARG A 680 -9.56 9.96 2.04
N VAL A 681 -8.74 8.94 2.31
CA VAL A 681 -9.09 7.84 3.23
C VAL A 681 -8.81 8.21 4.68
N LEU A 682 -9.42 7.48 5.61
CA LEU A 682 -9.17 7.59 7.05
C LEU A 682 -7.67 7.52 7.37
N GLN A 683 -7.20 8.51 8.15
CA GLN A 683 -5.80 8.65 8.56
C GLN A 683 -5.57 8.06 9.96
N GLU A 684 -4.68 7.08 10.08
CA GLU A 684 -4.36 6.41 11.34
C GLU A 684 -3.86 7.37 12.42
N HIS A 685 -3.07 8.37 12.02
CA HIS A 685 -2.61 9.43 12.92
C HIS A 685 -3.77 10.13 13.64
N GLN A 686 -4.83 10.48 12.90
CA GLN A 686 -6.00 11.15 13.47
C GLN A 686 -6.85 10.21 14.32
N GLU A 687 -6.88 8.91 14.00
CA GLU A 687 -7.48 7.87 14.84
C GLU A 687 -6.74 7.77 16.17
N SER A 688 -5.40 7.68 16.14
CA SER A 688 -4.57 7.61 17.35
C SER A 688 -4.67 8.88 18.21
N ARG A 689 -4.64 10.08 17.62
CA ARG A 689 -4.87 11.34 18.36
C ARG A 689 -6.29 11.42 18.95
N SER A 690 -7.27 10.78 18.33
CA SER A 690 -8.65 10.72 18.86
C SER A 690 -8.74 9.77 20.06
N LEU A 691 -7.97 8.68 20.07
CA LEU A 691 -7.82 7.79 21.22
C LEU A 691 -7.07 8.46 22.38
N ASP A 692 -6.07 9.28 22.10
CA ASP A 692 -5.39 10.11 23.13
C ASP A 692 -6.34 11.12 23.78
N PHE A 693 -7.16 11.80 22.96
CA PHE A 693 -8.22 12.66 23.48
C PHE A 693 -9.17 11.87 24.38
N LEU A 694 -9.61 10.70 23.91
CA LEU A 694 -10.55 9.85 24.63
C LEU A 694 -10.00 9.38 25.99
N ALA A 695 -8.72 8.99 26.05
CA ALA A 695 -8.03 8.62 27.28
C ALA A 695 -8.14 9.74 28.34
N ASN A 696 -7.82 10.97 27.95
CA ASN A 696 -7.91 12.12 28.83
C ASN A 696 -9.37 12.43 29.24
N ALA A 697 -10.31 12.31 28.30
CA ALA A 697 -11.71 12.63 28.53
C ALA A 697 -12.44 11.61 29.43
N LEU A 698 -12.00 10.34 29.43
CA LEU A 698 -12.52 9.27 30.29
C LEU A 698 -11.86 9.23 31.66
N GLY A 699 -10.58 9.63 31.78
CA GLY A 699 -9.81 9.52 33.02
C GLY A 699 -10.43 10.22 34.25
N ALA A 700 -11.33 11.19 34.05
CA ALA A 700 -12.08 11.82 35.12
C ALA A 700 -13.20 10.93 35.70
N ASP A 701 -13.83 10.10 34.86
CA ASP A 701 -14.99 9.28 35.21
C ASP A 701 -14.59 7.82 35.50
N PHE A 702 -13.50 7.35 34.88
CA PHE A 702 -13.02 5.97 34.95
C PHE A 702 -11.50 5.95 35.19
N PRO A 703 -11.04 5.53 36.39
CA PRO A 703 -9.61 5.44 36.67
C PRO A 703 -8.95 4.32 35.86
N VAL A 704 -7.64 4.42 35.70
CA VAL A 704 -6.79 3.36 35.13
C VAL A 704 -7.04 2.02 35.86
N GLY A 705 -7.13 0.93 35.09
CA GLY A 705 -7.48 -0.41 35.56
C GLY A 705 -8.98 -0.69 35.64
N THR A 706 -9.85 0.26 35.24
CA THR A 706 -11.29 0.00 35.15
C THR A 706 -11.56 -1.03 34.05
N LEU A 707 -11.99 -2.23 34.43
CA LEU A 707 -12.41 -3.30 33.52
C LEU A 707 -13.92 -3.52 33.60
N ARG A 708 -14.57 -3.63 32.44
CA ARG A 708 -15.99 -4.00 32.29
C ARG A 708 -16.09 -5.09 31.23
N GLU A 709 -16.86 -6.14 31.53
CA GLU A 709 -16.93 -7.31 30.66
C GLU A 709 -18.37 -7.77 30.43
N GLY A 710 -18.60 -8.43 29.29
CA GLY A 710 -19.89 -9.02 28.95
C GLY A 710 -21.02 -7.99 29.00
N ALA A 711 -22.01 -8.21 29.86
CA ALA A 711 -23.18 -7.34 29.98
C ALA A 711 -22.87 -5.95 30.55
N ASP A 712 -21.74 -5.77 31.23
CA ASP A 712 -21.33 -4.50 31.84
C ASP A 712 -20.45 -3.65 30.92
N ALA A 713 -19.83 -4.26 29.89
CA ALA A 713 -18.99 -3.57 28.91
C ALA A 713 -19.69 -2.37 28.22
N PRO A 714 -20.99 -2.44 27.85
CA PRO A 714 -21.71 -1.31 27.26
C PRO A 714 -21.66 -0.02 28.07
N ALA A 715 -21.55 -0.07 29.40
CA ALA A 715 -21.52 1.14 30.23
C ALA A 715 -20.28 2.01 29.92
N LEU A 716 -19.10 1.39 29.84
CA LEU A 716 -17.85 2.08 29.51
C LEU A 716 -17.79 2.48 28.03
N LEU A 717 -18.20 1.58 27.13
CA LEU A 717 -18.22 1.83 25.69
C LEU A 717 -19.17 2.97 25.31
N ASN A 718 -20.36 3.04 25.93
CA ASN A 718 -21.31 4.13 25.68
C ASN A 718 -20.80 5.47 26.24
N ALA A 719 -20.10 5.46 27.37
CA ALA A 719 -19.44 6.67 27.88
C ALA A 719 -18.36 7.17 26.90
N ALA A 720 -17.56 6.25 26.35
CA ALA A 720 -16.57 6.56 25.34
C ALA A 720 -17.18 7.18 24.07
N VAL A 721 -18.23 6.54 23.53
CA VAL A 721 -19.01 7.09 22.41
C VAL A 721 -19.54 8.49 22.73
N GLY A 722 -20.02 8.72 23.95
CA GLY A 722 -20.49 10.03 24.40
C GLY A 722 -19.41 11.12 24.37
N LYS A 723 -18.19 10.82 24.85
CA LYS A 723 -17.06 11.78 24.82
C LYS A 723 -16.60 12.06 23.38
N LEU A 724 -16.46 11.03 22.56
CA LEU A 724 -16.09 11.18 21.14
C LEU A 724 -17.13 11.99 20.37
N TYR A 725 -18.42 11.70 20.58
CA TYR A 725 -19.50 12.45 19.94
C TYR A 725 -19.52 13.92 20.38
N GLY A 726 -19.26 14.21 21.67
CA GLY A 726 -19.13 15.58 22.16
C GLY A 726 -18.01 16.36 21.45
N GLU A 727 -16.84 15.75 21.28
CA GLU A 727 -15.72 16.36 20.55
C GLU A 727 -16.01 16.54 19.05
N PHE A 728 -16.65 15.53 18.45
CA PHE A 728 -17.13 15.61 17.06
C PHE A 728 -18.08 16.79 16.85
N VAL A 729 -19.07 16.97 17.73
CA VAL A 729 -20.02 18.10 17.70
C VAL A 729 -19.29 19.42 17.87
N ARG A 730 -18.33 19.50 18.81
CA ARG A 730 -17.55 20.71 19.08
C ARG A 730 -16.77 21.15 17.84
N LEU A 731 -16.07 20.23 17.18
CA LEU A 731 -15.27 20.50 15.99
C LEU A 731 -16.15 20.80 14.77
N ALA A 732 -17.19 20.01 14.54
CA ALA A 732 -18.13 20.26 13.45
C ALA A 732 -18.84 21.61 13.60
N GLY A 733 -19.08 22.06 14.84
CA GLY A 733 -19.73 23.32 15.16
C GLY A 733 -18.93 24.58 14.82
N THR A 734 -17.62 24.50 14.57
CA THR A 734 -16.81 25.67 14.20
C THR A 734 -16.90 26.03 12.71
N LEU A 735 -17.39 25.09 11.90
CA LEU A 735 -17.49 25.21 10.46
C LEU A 735 -18.61 26.16 10.01
N ASP A 736 -18.36 26.87 8.92
CA ASP A 736 -19.41 27.49 8.11
C ASP A 736 -20.21 26.41 7.35
N ALA A 737 -21.52 26.33 7.60
CA ALA A 737 -22.38 25.32 7.00
C ALA A 737 -22.41 25.39 5.46
N GLY A 738 -22.39 26.61 4.91
CA GLY A 738 -22.47 26.86 3.47
C GLY A 738 -21.27 26.31 2.71
N ARG A 739 -20.08 26.32 3.32
CA ARG A 739 -18.83 25.76 2.76
C ARG A 739 -18.61 24.29 3.15
N ALA A 740 -18.94 23.92 4.39
CA ALA A 740 -18.66 22.58 4.90
C ALA A 740 -19.42 21.49 4.15
N LEU A 741 -20.74 21.62 4.02
CA LEU A 741 -21.55 20.58 3.39
C LEU A 741 -21.11 20.28 1.94
N PRO A 742 -20.92 21.30 1.07
CA PRO A 742 -20.39 21.06 -0.26
C PRO A 742 -19.03 20.37 -0.25
N TYR A 743 -18.11 20.78 0.64
CA TYR A 743 -16.79 20.17 0.76
C TYR A 743 -16.87 18.68 1.13
N PHE A 744 -17.63 18.32 2.17
CA PHE A 744 -17.76 16.93 2.61
C PHE A 744 -18.47 16.05 1.57
N VAL A 745 -19.47 16.58 0.87
CA VAL A 745 -20.13 15.85 -0.24
C VAL A 745 -19.16 15.65 -1.41
N ARG A 746 -18.32 16.64 -1.75
CA ARG A 746 -17.29 16.49 -2.80
C ARG A 746 -16.28 15.38 -2.46
N GLN A 747 -15.82 15.31 -1.22
CA GLN A 747 -14.92 14.24 -0.75
C GLN A 747 -15.62 12.87 -0.73
N HIS A 748 -16.91 12.85 -0.39
CA HIS A 748 -17.70 11.63 -0.44
C HIS A 748 -17.89 11.12 -1.88
N GLU A 749 -18.21 12.00 -2.83
CA GLU A 749 -18.28 11.68 -4.26
C GLU A 749 -16.98 11.07 -4.77
N ALA A 750 -15.82 11.60 -4.37
CA ALA A 750 -14.51 11.03 -4.69
C ALA A 750 -14.33 9.62 -4.10
N THR A 751 -14.78 9.41 -2.86
CA THR A 751 -14.73 8.09 -2.21
C THR A 751 -15.65 7.08 -2.91
N VAL A 752 -16.86 7.50 -3.31
CA VAL A 752 -17.81 6.67 -4.05
C VAL A 752 -17.25 6.30 -5.42
N GLN A 753 -16.70 7.26 -6.17
CA GLN A 753 -16.08 6.99 -7.47
C GLN A 753 -14.92 6.02 -7.34
N GLN A 754 -14.00 6.25 -6.39
CA GLN A 754 -12.87 5.35 -6.19
C GLN A 754 -13.33 3.94 -5.81
N THR A 755 -14.38 3.82 -4.99
CA THR A 755 -14.95 2.52 -4.61
C THR A 755 -15.54 1.80 -5.82
N ALA A 756 -16.33 2.50 -6.64
CA ALA A 756 -16.91 1.94 -7.86
C ALA A 756 -15.83 1.53 -8.87
N SER A 757 -14.82 2.38 -9.12
CA SER A 757 -13.73 2.08 -10.06
C SER A 757 -12.87 0.91 -9.59
N ARG A 758 -12.57 0.83 -8.29
CA ARG A 758 -11.88 -0.33 -7.71
C ARG A 758 -12.73 -1.59 -7.82
N GLN A 759 -14.01 -1.53 -7.47
CA GLN A 759 -14.91 -2.68 -7.57
C GLN A 759 -15.04 -3.18 -9.01
N PHE A 760 -15.12 -2.28 -10.00
CA PHE A 760 -15.16 -2.62 -11.42
C PHE A 760 -13.89 -3.35 -11.90
N THR A 761 -12.71 -2.88 -11.47
CA THR A 761 -11.41 -3.42 -11.92
C THR A 761 -10.84 -4.52 -11.02
N PHE A 762 -11.53 -4.84 -9.92
CA PHE A 762 -10.99 -5.65 -8.84
C PHE A 762 -10.60 -7.07 -9.27
N ASP A 763 -11.51 -7.84 -9.89
CA ASP A 763 -11.21 -9.22 -10.29
C ASP A 763 -10.11 -9.27 -11.36
N PHE A 764 -10.13 -8.33 -12.31
CA PHE A 764 -9.11 -8.20 -13.34
C PHE A 764 -7.72 -7.96 -12.73
N THR A 765 -7.62 -7.01 -11.81
CA THR A 765 -6.38 -6.65 -11.12
C THR A 765 -5.88 -7.82 -10.26
N ARG A 766 -6.79 -8.47 -9.51
CA ARG A 766 -6.47 -9.63 -8.67
C ARG A 766 -5.88 -10.79 -9.49
N ARG A 767 -6.42 -11.06 -10.68
CA ARG A 767 -5.92 -12.09 -11.60
C ARG A 767 -4.58 -11.71 -12.23
N CYS A 768 -4.37 -10.44 -12.54
CA CYS A 768 -3.08 -9.95 -13.04
C CYS A 768 -1.94 -10.20 -12.05
N TYR A 769 -2.20 -10.05 -10.74
CA TYR A 769 -1.21 -10.24 -9.68
C TYR A 769 -1.47 -11.51 -8.85
N ALA A 770 -2.04 -12.54 -9.48
CA ALA A 770 -2.16 -13.86 -8.86
C ALA A 770 -0.77 -14.43 -8.56
N GLY A 771 -0.50 -14.81 -7.31
CA GLY A 771 0.82 -15.30 -6.87
C GLY A 771 1.72 -14.24 -6.22
N HIS A 772 1.28 -12.97 -6.12
CA HIS A 772 2.02 -11.89 -5.49
C HIS A 772 1.32 -11.44 -4.19
N PRO A 773 1.62 -12.07 -3.03
CA PRO A 773 0.86 -11.89 -1.79
C PRO A 773 0.92 -10.46 -1.23
N ILE A 774 2.04 -9.75 -1.38
CA ILE A 774 2.21 -8.35 -0.94
C ILE A 774 1.21 -7.46 -1.68
N THR A 775 1.20 -7.52 -3.02
CA THR A 775 0.25 -6.77 -3.84
C THR A 775 -1.21 -7.13 -3.50
N GLN A 776 -1.54 -8.40 -3.29
CA GLN A 776 -2.89 -8.82 -2.92
C GLN A 776 -3.33 -8.33 -1.54
N GLN A 777 -2.44 -8.35 -0.55
CA GLN A 777 -2.71 -7.83 0.78
C GLN A 777 -2.97 -6.32 0.74
N ARG A 778 -2.17 -5.55 -0.01
CA ARG A 778 -2.38 -4.10 -0.16
C ARG A 778 -3.74 -3.79 -0.77
N LEU A 779 -4.16 -4.52 -1.80
CA LEU A 779 -5.50 -4.37 -2.39
C LEU A 779 -6.62 -4.62 -1.37
N ARG A 780 -6.48 -5.62 -0.49
CA ARG A 780 -7.43 -5.92 0.61
C ARG A 780 -7.52 -4.77 1.61
N GLU A 781 -6.37 -4.30 2.10
CA GLU A 781 -6.29 -3.24 3.10
C GLU A 781 -6.84 -1.91 2.58
N GLU A 782 -6.55 -1.56 1.32
CA GLU A 782 -7.10 -0.37 0.67
C GLU A 782 -8.63 -0.42 0.55
N TYR A 783 -9.19 -1.58 0.19
CA TYR A 783 -10.65 -1.76 0.12
C TYR A 783 -11.30 -1.59 1.51
N GLY A 784 -10.71 -2.20 2.54
CA GLY A 784 -11.19 -2.08 3.92
C GLY A 784 -11.18 -0.63 4.43
N ARG A 785 -10.07 0.10 4.21
CA ARG A 785 -9.95 1.52 4.60
C ARG A 785 -10.95 2.42 3.84
N ASN A 786 -11.17 2.18 2.56
CA ASN A 786 -12.18 2.90 1.79
C ASN A 786 -13.59 2.72 2.36
N ASN A 787 -13.98 1.49 2.70
CA ASN A 787 -15.29 1.22 3.25
C ASN A 787 -15.52 1.92 4.61
N ARG A 788 -14.52 1.88 5.51
CA ARG A 788 -14.55 2.62 6.78
C ARG A 788 -14.72 4.13 6.54
N THR A 789 -13.98 4.68 5.58
CA THR A 789 -14.06 6.10 5.20
C THR A 789 -15.45 6.45 4.66
N ALA A 790 -16.02 5.63 3.77
CA ALA A 790 -17.35 5.86 3.21
C ALA A 790 -18.47 5.84 4.27
N ILE A 791 -18.37 4.96 5.28
CA ILE A 791 -19.30 4.95 6.42
C ILE A 791 -19.17 6.22 7.26
N ALA A 792 -17.95 6.57 7.67
CA ALA A 792 -17.68 7.77 8.46
C ALA A 792 -18.11 9.05 7.73
N SER A 793 -17.76 9.19 6.44
CA SER A 793 -18.10 10.34 5.62
C SER A 793 -19.61 10.57 5.50
N ARG A 794 -20.41 9.49 5.35
CA ARG A 794 -21.88 9.60 5.37
C ARG A 794 -22.41 10.08 6.71
N PHE A 795 -21.87 9.56 7.81
CA PHE A 795 -22.26 10.03 9.15
C PHE A 795 -21.98 11.54 9.31
N VAL A 796 -20.82 12.03 8.85
CA VAL A 796 -20.53 13.48 8.89
C VAL A 796 -21.52 14.29 8.07
N ILE A 797 -21.79 13.89 6.82
CA ILE A 797 -22.75 14.59 5.95
C ILE A 797 -24.15 14.59 6.56
N GLU A 798 -24.61 13.45 7.06
CA GLU A 798 -25.92 13.30 7.68
C GLU A 798 -26.04 14.16 8.94
N TYR A 799 -24.98 14.27 9.74
CA TYR A 799 -24.93 15.15 10.90
C TYR A 799 -24.98 16.61 10.48
N LEU A 800 -24.12 17.05 9.57
CA LEU A 800 -24.06 18.45 9.12
C LEU A 800 -25.37 18.89 8.44
N ALA A 801 -26.04 18.00 7.70
CA ALA A 801 -27.33 18.31 7.08
C ALA A 801 -28.46 18.41 8.12
N ALA A 802 -28.42 17.55 9.15
CA ALA A 802 -29.42 17.55 10.21
C ALA A 802 -29.21 18.67 11.24
N GLN A 803 -27.97 19.02 11.56
CA GLN A 803 -27.60 20.07 12.51
C GLN A 803 -26.57 21.02 11.86
N PRO A 804 -27.00 21.87 10.91
CA PRO A 804 -26.11 22.81 10.23
C PRO A 804 -25.33 23.66 11.25
N PRO A 805 -23.98 23.66 11.18
CA PRO A 805 -23.17 24.43 12.13
C PRO A 805 -23.35 25.94 11.91
N GLN A 806 -23.04 26.71 12.95
CA GLN A 806 -23.20 28.17 12.97
C GLN A 806 -21.85 28.88 13.11
N GLY A 807 -20.75 28.18 12.81
CA GLY A 807 -19.40 28.73 12.86
C GLY A 807 -19.05 29.47 11.57
N GLU A 808 -17.80 29.93 11.49
CA GLU A 808 -17.31 30.76 10.38
C GLU A 808 -16.11 30.11 9.65
N ASP A 809 -15.57 29.02 10.18
CA ASP A 809 -14.36 28.38 9.66
C ASP A 809 -14.62 27.69 8.33
N ALA A 810 -13.69 27.83 7.38
CA ALA A 810 -13.70 27.01 6.17
C ALA A 810 -13.26 25.56 6.48
N PRO A 811 -13.79 24.55 5.78
CA PRO A 811 -13.31 23.18 5.93
C PRO A 811 -11.87 23.03 5.41
N THR A 812 -11.06 22.30 6.16
CA THR A 812 -9.66 21.96 5.84
C THR A 812 -9.48 20.44 5.75
N LEU A 813 -8.43 19.96 5.09
CA LEU A 813 -8.12 18.53 5.05
C LEU A 813 -7.85 17.97 6.44
N GLU A 814 -7.14 18.71 7.31
CA GLU A 814 -6.89 18.24 8.68
C GLU A 814 -8.19 18.08 9.49
N LEU A 815 -9.10 19.05 9.40
CA LEU A 815 -10.38 18.99 10.11
C LEU A 815 -11.28 17.89 9.52
N TYR A 816 -11.25 17.69 8.20
CA TYR A 816 -11.90 16.55 7.55
C TYR A 816 -11.37 15.22 8.12
N ASP A 817 -10.05 15.01 8.10
CA ASP A 817 -9.43 13.76 8.59
C ASP A 817 -9.77 13.53 10.07
N ARG A 818 -9.78 14.60 10.89
CA ARG A 818 -10.17 14.55 12.31
C ARG A 818 -11.62 14.13 12.51
N LEU A 819 -12.57 14.72 11.79
CA LEU A 819 -13.99 14.38 11.90
C LEU A 819 -14.28 12.97 11.39
N ILE A 820 -13.61 12.53 10.32
CA ILE A 820 -13.69 11.16 9.81
C ILE A 820 -13.15 10.15 10.83
N ALA A 821 -12.03 10.44 11.51
CA ALA A 821 -11.47 9.59 12.55
C ALA A 821 -12.41 9.44 13.77
N LEU A 822 -12.96 10.55 14.26
CA LEU A 822 -13.95 10.54 15.34
C LEU A 822 -15.20 9.73 14.95
N ALA A 823 -15.72 9.95 13.74
CA ALA A 823 -16.86 9.20 13.20
C ALA A 823 -16.57 7.69 13.11
N ALA A 824 -15.37 7.30 12.68
CA ALA A 824 -14.95 5.90 12.60
C ALA A 824 -14.85 5.24 13.99
N LEU A 825 -14.30 5.94 14.99
CA LEU A 825 -14.22 5.44 16.37
C LEU A 825 -15.60 5.35 17.04
N ILE A 826 -16.48 6.32 16.81
CA ILE A 826 -17.88 6.27 17.26
C ILE A 826 -18.58 5.03 16.69
N HIS A 827 -18.39 4.75 15.40
CA HIS A 827 -18.90 3.54 14.78
C HIS A 827 -18.30 2.27 15.39
N ALA A 828 -16.99 2.22 15.60
CA ALA A 828 -16.29 1.06 16.13
C ALA A 828 -16.72 0.72 17.57
N PHE A 829 -16.68 1.68 18.50
CA PHE A 829 -17.11 1.46 19.89
C PHE A 829 -18.62 1.24 20.00
N GLY A 830 -19.43 1.89 19.15
CA GLY A 830 -20.87 1.60 19.05
C GLY A 830 -21.15 0.16 18.61
N THR A 831 -20.37 -0.37 17.66
CA THR A 831 -20.44 -1.77 17.23
C THR A 831 -20.05 -2.73 18.36
N ASN A 832 -18.97 -2.43 19.10
CA ASN A 832 -18.55 -3.24 20.25
C ASN A 832 -19.62 -3.25 21.36
N SER A 833 -20.26 -2.10 21.60
CA SER A 833 -21.36 -1.98 22.56
C SER A 833 -22.56 -2.85 22.16
N ASP A 834 -22.93 -2.84 20.87
CA ASP A 834 -24.00 -3.70 20.34
C ASP A 834 -23.64 -5.20 20.43
N LEU A 835 -22.40 -5.59 20.14
CA LEU A 835 -21.94 -6.98 20.27
C LEU A 835 -22.10 -7.50 21.70
N ALA A 836 -21.70 -6.68 22.68
CA ALA A 836 -21.83 -6.97 24.10
C ALA A 836 -23.31 -7.02 24.53
N PHE A 837 -24.10 -6.02 24.14
CA PHE A 837 -25.52 -5.90 24.46
C PHE A 837 -26.33 -7.09 23.95
N HIS A 838 -26.08 -7.52 22.70
CA HIS A 838 -26.72 -8.68 22.08
C HIS A 838 -26.11 -10.03 22.49
N ARG A 839 -25.08 -10.04 23.33
CA ARG A 839 -24.35 -11.23 23.80
C ARG A 839 -23.83 -12.09 22.64
N LEU A 840 -23.34 -11.44 21.58
CA LEU A 840 -22.69 -12.09 20.45
C LEU A 840 -21.20 -12.33 20.68
N ALA A 841 -20.61 -11.53 21.56
CA ALA A 841 -19.22 -11.62 21.94
C ALA A 841 -19.11 -11.36 23.45
N HIS A 842 -18.16 -12.04 24.10
CA HIS A 842 -17.74 -11.66 25.44
C HIS A 842 -16.78 -10.46 25.32
N VAL A 843 -17.37 -9.28 25.13
CA VAL A 843 -16.59 -8.05 24.96
C VAL A 843 -16.00 -7.64 26.29
N THR A 844 -14.71 -7.34 26.31
CA THR A 844 -14.04 -6.67 27.43
C THR A 844 -13.77 -5.22 27.02
N ALA A 845 -13.89 -4.31 27.99
CA ALA A 845 -13.57 -2.90 27.84
C ALA A 845 -12.75 -2.47 29.06
N GLU A 846 -11.51 -2.06 28.83
CA GLU A 846 -10.55 -1.76 29.89
C GLU A 846 -9.90 -0.39 29.68
N ILE A 847 -9.81 0.41 30.74
CA ILE A 847 -8.89 1.56 30.78
C ILE A 847 -7.50 1.03 31.13
N LEU A 848 -6.66 0.88 30.11
CA LEU A 848 -5.32 0.32 30.23
C LEU A 848 -4.41 1.18 31.13
N PRO A 849 -3.27 0.64 31.61
CA PRO A 849 -2.24 1.43 32.31
C PRO A 849 -1.77 2.68 31.54
N SER A 850 -1.78 2.62 30.21
CA SER A 850 -1.52 3.75 29.31
C SER A 850 -2.57 4.87 29.37
N GLY A 851 -3.74 4.62 29.99
CA GLY A 851 -4.91 5.49 30.01
C GLY A 851 -5.85 5.31 28.81
N ARG A 852 -5.41 4.63 27.75
CA ARG A 852 -6.27 4.36 26.58
C ARG A 852 -7.32 3.30 26.89
N LEU A 853 -8.47 3.42 26.21
CA LEU A 853 -9.52 2.41 26.21
C LEU A 853 -9.15 1.28 25.24
N ALA A 854 -8.92 0.08 25.78
CA ALA A 854 -8.90 -1.14 25.00
C ALA A 854 -10.29 -1.76 24.95
N SER A 855 -10.62 -2.40 23.83
CA SER A 855 -11.80 -3.23 23.73
C SER A 855 -11.51 -4.49 22.93
N ASP A 856 -11.56 -5.64 23.58
CA ASP A 856 -11.41 -6.95 22.97
C ASP A 856 -12.78 -7.60 22.75
N ARG A 857 -12.88 -8.42 21.70
CA ARG A 857 -14.10 -9.12 21.30
C ARG A 857 -14.00 -10.63 21.51
N GLY A 858 -12.90 -11.12 22.08
CA GLY A 858 -12.65 -12.54 22.33
C GLY A 858 -12.78 -13.39 21.07
N ALA A 859 -13.47 -14.54 21.19
CA ALA A 859 -13.66 -15.50 20.10
C ALA A 859 -14.42 -14.95 18.87
N TYR A 860 -15.07 -13.79 18.98
CA TYR A 860 -15.72 -13.14 17.85
C TYR A 860 -14.71 -12.62 16.81
N GLU A 861 -13.53 -12.19 17.24
CA GLU A 861 -12.55 -11.57 16.35
C GLU A 861 -11.95 -12.57 15.33
N PRO A 862 -11.49 -13.78 15.73
CA PRO A 862 -11.10 -14.81 14.78
C PRO A 862 -12.22 -15.21 13.81
N ALA A 863 -13.48 -15.28 14.29
CA ALA A 863 -14.63 -15.59 13.46
C ALA A 863 -14.92 -14.48 12.43
N ARG A 864 -14.76 -13.20 12.83
CA ARG A 864 -14.82 -12.04 11.94
C ARG A 864 -13.72 -12.08 10.88
N THR A 865 -12.49 -12.36 11.26
CA THR A 865 -11.35 -12.46 10.32
C THR A 865 -11.56 -13.57 9.29
N ALA A 866 -12.05 -14.73 9.72
CA ALA A 866 -12.39 -15.84 8.81
C ALA A 866 -13.50 -15.44 7.83
N PHE A 867 -14.55 -14.78 8.33
CA PHE A 867 -15.64 -14.26 7.51
C PHE A 867 -15.16 -13.20 6.50
N GLU A 868 -14.28 -12.28 6.89
CA GLU A 868 -13.72 -11.25 5.98
C GLU A 868 -12.89 -11.85 4.85
N ALA A 869 -12.16 -12.93 5.12
CA ALA A 869 -11.43 -13.66 4.09
C ALA A 869 -12.39 -14.25 3.04
N ASN A 870 -13.51 -14.85 3.48
CA ASN A 870 -14.49 -15.45 2.58
C ASN A 870 -15.39 -14.41 1.87
N MET A 871 -15.71 -13.30 2.54
CA MET A 871 -16.41 -12.16 1.92
C MET A 871 -15.64 -11.55 0.75
N PHE A 872 -14.31 -11.63 0.78
CA PHE A 872 -13.47 -11.15 -0.32
C PHE A 872 -13.71 -11.94 -1.61
N ASP A 873 -14.04 -13.23 -1.51
CA ASP A 873 -14.40 -14.07 -2.64
C ASP A 873 -15.80 -13.73 -3.18
N ASP A 874 -16.75 -13.38 -2.29
CA ASP A 874 -18.07 -12.87 -2.69
C ASP A 874 -17.97 -11.50 -3.41
N VAL A 875 -17.15 -10.57 -2.89
CA VAL A 875 -16.85 -9.29 -3.55
C VAL A 875 -16.25 -9.53 -4.95
N THR A 876 -15.38 -10.54 -5.09
CA THR A 876 -14.81 -10.92 -6.39
C THR A 876 -15.92 -11.30 -7.39
N ARG A 877 -16.90 -12.10 -6.96
CA ARG A 877 -18.02 -12.55 -7.80
C ARG A 877 -18.94 -11.39 -8.19
N GLU A 878 -19.29 -10.53 -7.23
CA GLU A 878 -20.09 -9.33 -7.48
C GLU A 878 -19.40 -8.37 -8.45
N SER A 879 -18.10 -8.13 -8.25
CA SER A 879 -17.26 -7.33 -9.14
C SER A 879 -17.26 -7.85 -10.58
N LEU A 880 -17.10 -9.17 -10.77
CA LEU A 880 -17.13 -9.78 -12.10
C LEU A 880 -18.49 -9.61 -12.77
N SER A 881 -19.59 -9.81 -12.03
CA SER A 881 -20.95 -9.62 -12.55
C SER A 881 -21.19 -8.17 -12.96
N LEU A 882 -20.74 -7.21 -12.14
CA LEU A 882 -20.84 -5.79 -12.42
C LEU A 882 -20.04 -5.41 -13.68
N ALA A 883 -18.79 -5.87 -13.79
CA ALA A 883 -17.96 -5.60 -14.96
C ALA A 883 -18.59 -6.14 -16.24
N ARG A 884 -19.13 -7.36 -16.23
CA ARG A 884 -19.86 -7.95 -17.36
C ARG A 884 -21.05 -7.10 -17.77
N SER A 885 -21.85 -6.65 -16.79
CA SER A 885 -23.02 -5.80 -17.06
C SER A 885 -22.67 -4.48 -17.75
N TYR A 886 -21.55 -3.85 -17.37
CA TYR A 886 -21.08 -2.61 -18.01
C TYR A 886 -20.41 -2.83 -19.37
N LEU A 887 -19.88 -4.02 -19.63
CA LEU A 887 -19.19 -4.37 -20.89
C LEU A 887 -20.13 -5.05 -21.91
N GLY A 888 -21.44 -5.07 -21.65
CA GLY A 888 -22.46 -5.50 -22.59
C GLY A 888 -22.86 -6.98 -22.52
N ASP A 889 -22.33 -7.73 -21.55
CA ASP A 889 -22.83 -9.06 -21.22
C ASP A 889 -23.99 -8.92 -20.23
N LEU A 890 -25.20 -9.33 -20.64
CA LEU A 890 -26.32 -9.45 -19.70
C LEU A 890 -25.96 -10.49 -18.65
N ALA A 891 -25.70 -10.04 -17.42
CA ALA A 891 -25.64 -10.94 -16.28
C ALA A 891 -26.98 -11.72 -16.20
N PRO A 892 -26.98 -13.00 -15.77
CA PRO A 892 -28.22 -13.68 -15.43
C PRO A 892 -28.92 -12.84 -14.37
N GLY A 893 -30.01 -12.17 -14.74
CA GLY A 893 -30.76 -11.34 -13.82
C GLY A 893 -31.45 -12.23 -12.80
N ASP A 894 -31.25 -11.95 -11.51
CA ASP A 894 -32.23 -12.35 -10.51
C ASP A 894 -33.56 -11.70 -10.95
N GLU A 895 -34.53 -12.51 -11.38
CA GLU A 895 -35.84 -12.01 -11.82
C GLU A 895 -36.50 -11.28 -10.65
N LEU A 896 -36.58 -9.94 -10.77
CA LEU A 896 -37.51 -9.15 -9.98
C LEU A 896 -38.93 -9.70 -10.16
N PRO A 897 -39.78 -9.65 -9.13
CA PRO A 897 -41.21 -9.79 -9.33
C PRO A 897 -41.69 -8.84 -10.44
N ASP A 898 -42.82 -9.18 -11.08
CA ASP A 898 -43.43 -8.34 -12.10
C ASP A 898 -43.40 -6.86 -11.68
N ARG A 899 -42.83 -6.02 -12.55
CA ARG A 899 -42.63 -4.59 -12.30
C ARG A 899 -43.92 -3.90 -11.87
N ALA A 900 -45.06 -4.30 -12.43
CA ALA A 900 -46.37 -3.75 -12.09
C ALA A 900 -46.79 -4.09 -10.66
N LEU A 901 -46.49 -5.30 -10.19
CA LEU A 901 -46.76 -5.72 -8.80
C LEU A 901 -45.85 -4.98 -7.82
N LEU A 902 -44.58 -4.80 -8.17
CA LEU A 902 -43.64 -4.00 -7.38
C LEU A 902 -44.09 -2.54 -7.28
N ASP A 903 -44.49 -1.92 -8.39
CA ASP A 903 -44.96 -0.54 -8.38
C ASP A 903 -46.22 -0.38 -7.53
N ALA A 904 -47.21 -1.27 -7.68
CA ALA A 904 -48.44 -1.22 -6.89
C ALA A 904 -48.17 -1.40 -5.38
N ALA A 905 -47.31 -2.35 -5.01
CA ALA A 905 -46.96 -2.58 -3.60
C ALA A 905 -46.12 -1.43 -3.02
N PHE A 906 -45.17 -0.89 -3.80
CA PHE A 906 -44.32 0.22 -3.40
C PHE A 906 -45.10 1.54 -3.28
N GLU A 907 -46.10 1.74 -4.13
CA GLU A 907 -47.02 2.89 -4.06
C GLU A 907 -47.88 2.84 -2.81
N ARG A 908 -48.35 1.65 -2.40
CA ARG A 908 -49.07 1.48 -1.11
C ARG A 908 -48.19 1.76 0.10
N GLU A 909 -46.89 1.47 0.00
CA GLU A 909 -45.90 1.72 1.05
C GLU A 909 -45.52 3.20 1.16
N THR A 910 -45.21 3.83 0.03
CA THR A 910 -44.49 5.12 -0.01
C THR A 910 -45.31 6.27 -0.57
N GLY A 911 -46.47 5.98 -1.18
CA GLY A 911 -47.27 6.92 -1.94
C GLY A 911 -46.79 7.14 -3.38
N TRP A 912 -45.70 6.49 -3.80
CA TRP A 912 -45.11 6.65 -5.12
C TRP A 912 -44.79 5.29 -5.74
N THR A 913 -44.84 5.20 -7.06
CA THR A 913 -44.35 4.00 -7.74
C THR A 913 -42.82 3.91 -7.60
N LEU A 914 -42.27 2.69 -7.64
CA LEU A 914 -40.82 2.51 -7.70
C LEU A 914 -40.29 3.12 -9.00
N GLY A 915 -41.08 3.07 -10.09
CA GLY A 915 -40.75 3.68 -11.38
C GLY A 915 -40.53 5.18 -11.27
N ASP A 916 -41.46 5.89 -10.63
CA ASP A 916 -41.32 7.32 -10.36
C ASP A 916 -40.09 7.59 -9.48
N THR A 917 -39.89 6.81 -8.42
CA THR A 917 -38.77 7.03 -7.49
C THR A 917 -37.41 6.88 -8.19
N LEU A 918 -37.25 5.85 -9.02
CA LEU A 918 -36.02 5.64 -9.80
C LEU A 918 -35.85 6.72 -10.87
N ALA A 919 -36.90 7.05 -11.62
CA ALA A 919 -36.85 8.12 -12.61
C ALA A 919 -36.45 9.46 -11.99
N PHE A 920 -36.95 9.77 -10.80
CA PHE A 920 -36.55 10.96 -10.03
C PHE A 920 -35.05 10.92 -9.71
N LEU A 921 -34.56 9.85 -9.09
CA LEU A 921 -33.15 9.73 -8.67
C LEU A 921 -32.19 9.76 -9.85
N ASP A 922 -32.51 9.04 -10.92
CA ASP A 922 -31.68 8.98 -12.13
C ASP A 922 -31.66 10.34 -12.83
N THR A 923 -32.78 11.05 -12.86
CA THR A 923 -32.82 12.41 -13.41
C THR A 923 -32.03 13.38 -12.54
N VAL A 924 -32.15 13.32 -11.20
CA VAL A 924 -31.32 14.12 -10.28
C VAL A 924 -29.83 13.84 -10.48
N SER A 925 -29.46 12.58 -10.67
CA SER A 925 -28.08 12.18 -10.99
C SER A 925 -27.60 12.80 -12.30
N ALA A 926 -28.47 12.94 -13.31
CA ALA A 926 -28.13 13.47 -14.62
C ALA A 926 -28.29 15.00 -14.75
N LEU A 927 -28.92 15.66 -13.77
CA LEU A 927 -29.21 17.08 -13.85
C LEU A 927 -27.92 17.94 -13.89
N PRO A 928 -27.82 18.90 -14.83
CA PRO A 928 -26.77 19.90 -14.79
C PRO A 928 -27.02 20.85 -13.61
N GLY A 929 -25.97 21.15 -12.83
CA GLY A 929 -26.02 22.14 -11.75
C GLY A 929 -24.91 23.18 -11.90
N SER A 930 -25.01 24.31 -11.19
CA SER A 930 -23.97 25.34 -11.21
C SER A 930 -22.70 24.87 -10.50
N GLY A 931 -21.53 25.24 -11.04
CA GLY A 931 -20.23 25.11 -10.36
C GLY A 931 -19.54 23.74 -10.41
N VAL A 932 -18.43 23.67 -9.67
CA VAL A 932 -17.65 22.46 -9.33
C VAL A 932 -18.45 21.59 -8.35
N LEU A 933 -18.35 20.26 -8.45
CA LEU A 933 -19.07 19.32 -7.57
C LEU A 933 -18.93 19.67 -6.06
N PRO A 934 -20.00 19.48 -5.25
CA PRO A 934 -21.31 18.94 -5.61
C PRO A 934 -22.20 19.95 -6.34
N ARG A 935 -23.25 19.45 -6.99
CA ARG A 935 -24.22 20.29 -7.69
C ARG A 935 -25.08 21.04 -6.68
N GLN A 936 -25.37 22.29 -6.99
CA GLN A 936 -26.20 23.17 -6.16
C GLN A 936 -27.21 23.93 -7.02
N MET A 937 -28.40 24.17 -6.48
CA MET A 937 -29.44 24.94 -7.16
C MET A 937 -30.46 25.52 -6.17
N PRO A 938 -30.94 26.76 -6.34
CA PRO A 938 -32.08 27.26 -5.57
C PRO A 938 -33.29 26.34 -5.73
N LEU A 939 -34.02 26.08 -4.65
CA LEU A 939 -35.15 25.14 -4.66
C LEU A 939 -36.17 25.40 -5.78
N PRO A 940 -36.64 26.64 -6.06
CA PRO A 940 -37.58 26.87 -7.15
C PRO A 940 -37.01 26.52 -8.53
N ASP A 941 -35.72 26.76 -8.76
CA ASP A 941 -35.04 26.41 -10.00
C ASP A 941 -34.90 24.89 -10.15
N PHE A 942 -34.57 24.22 -9.05
CA PHE A 942 -34.47 22.75 -9.01
C PHE A 942 -35.80 22.09 -9.33
N LEU A 943 -36.88 22.53 -8.70
CA LEU A 943 -38.23 22.01 -8.94
C LEU A 943 -38.64 22.20 -10.41
N ARG A 944 -38.47 23.41 -10.95
CA ARG A 944 -38.79 23.70 -12.36
C ARG A 944 -37.98 22.86 -13.34
N THR A 945 -36.68 22.72 -13.10
CA THR A 945 -35.78 21.99 -14.00
C THR A 945 -36.11 20.51 -13.99
N LEU A 946 -36.30 19.93 -12.80
CA LEU A 946 -36.64 18.53 -12.64
C LEU A 946 -38.05 18.19 -13.15
N ALA A 947 -39.03 19.07 -12.90
CA ALA A 947 -40.39 18.94 -13.44
C ALA A 947 -40.40 18.93 -14.97
N ARG A 948 -39.63 19.82 -15.60
CA ARG A 948 -39.48 19.85 -17.07
C ARG A 948 -38.79 18.60 -17.60
N ALA A 949 -37.72 18.14 -16.96
CA ALA A 949 -36.98 16.95 -17.38
C ALA A 949 -37.82 15.67 -17.29
N LEU A 950 -38.64 15.54 -16.24
CA LEU A 950 -39.52 14.39 -16.01
C LEU A 950 -40.88 14.49 -16.72
N GLY A 951 -41.26 15.69 -17.19
CA GLY A 951 -42.63 15.96 -17.67
C GLY A 951 -43.68 15.88 -16.56
N TRP A 952 -43.32 16.22 -15.32
CA TRP A 952 -44.18 16.16 -14.14
C TRP A 952 -44.64 17.54 -13.67
N ASP A 953 -45.68 17.58 -12.84
CA ASP A 953 -46.06 18.78 -12.09
C ASP A 953 -45.05 19.08 -10.97
N GLU A 954 -44.76 20.36 -10.73
CA GLU A 954 -43.80 20.79 -9.69
C GLU A 954 -44.19 20.31 -8.28
N GLY A 955 -45.50 20.18 -7.99
CA GLY A 955 -46.01 19.63 -6.74
C GLY A 955 -45.67 18.16 -6.56
N LYS A 956 -45.75 17.34 -7.63
CA LYS A 956 -45.30 15.94 -7.61
C LYS A 956 -43.80 15.87 -7.32
N VAL A 957 -43.01 16.67 -8.02
CA VAL A 957 -41.54 16.74 -7.81
C VAL A 957 -41.21 17.16 -6.37
N ARG A 958 -41.91 18.16 -5.84
CA ARG A 958 -41.69 18.63 -4.47
C ARG A 958 -41.97 17.53 -3.44
N ALA A 959 -43.07 16.80 -3.59
CA ALA A 959 -43.45 15.77 -2.63
C ALA A 959 -42.49 14.56 -2.63
N LEU A 960 -41.96 14.18 -3.80
CA LEU A 960 -40.88 13.18 -3.90
C LEU A 960 -39.55 13.71 -3.32
N LEU A 961 -39.20 14.96 -3.61
CA LEU A 961 -38.02 15.62 -3.03
C LEU A 961 -38.07 15.62 -1.49
N ASP A 962 -39.21 15.91 -0.88
CA ASP A 962 -39.40 15.86 0.58
C ASP A 962 -39.16 14.45 1.16
N THR A 963 -39.46 13.41 0.37
CA THR A 963 -39.25 12.01 0.76
C THR A 963 -37.80 11.56 0.61
N LEU A 964 -37.06 12.14 -0.35
CA LEU A 964 -35.70 11.76 -0.73
C LEU A 964 -34.62 12.75 -0.26
N SER A 965 -35.00 13.72 0.58
CA SER A 965 -34.07 14.71 1.11
C SER A 965 -33.76 14.52 2.59
N LEU A 966 -32.55 14.95 2.96
CA LEU A 966 -32.16 15.26 4.34
C LEU A 966 -32.41 16.74 4.60
N THR A 967 -33.04 17.02 5.74
CA THR A 967 -33.42 18.37 6.18
C THR A 967 -32.90 18.64 7.60
N PRO A 968 -32.72 19.93 7.97
CA PRO A 968 -32.41 20.31 9.33
C PRO A 968 -33.42 19.78 10.34
N ARG A 969 -32.95 19.33 11.50
CA ARG A 969 -33.77 18.87 12.63
C ARG A 969 -33.13 19.23 13.98
N PRO A 970 -33.93 19.43 15.04
CA PRO A 970 -33.41 19.93 16.33
C PRO A 970 -32.35 19.04 16.99
N HIS A 971 -32.45 17.71 16.80
CA HIS A 971 -31.53 16.74 17.40
C HIS A 971 -31.13 15.67 16.39
N PHE A 972 -29.83 15.39 16.29
CA PHE A 972 -29.34 14.33 15.40
C PHE A 972 -29.73 12.93 15.89
N LEU A 973 -29.37 12.57 17.13
CA LEU A 973 -29.57 11.22 17.73
C LEU A 973 -30.99 10.96 18.24
N ARG A 974 -31.88 11.97 18.21
CA ARG A 974 -33.28 11.85 18.65
C ARG A 974 -34.19 12.33 17.51
N PRO A 975 -34.40 11.49 16.48
CA PRO A 975 -35.19 11.90 15.34
C PRO A 975 -36.68 12.00 15.74
N PRO A 976 -37.46 12.91 15.13
CA PRO A 976 -38.87 13.03 15.41
C PRO A 976 -39.64 11.78 14.92
N ARG A 977 -40.81 11.51 15.48
CA ARG A 977 -41.71 10.48 14.93
C ARG A 977 -42.03 10.79 13.46
N PRO A 978 -42.16 9.78 12.58
CA PRO A 978 -42.21 8.34 12.84
C PRO A 978 -40.85 7.63 12.91
N TRP A 979 -39.73 8.36 12.80
CA TRP A 979 -38.39 7.78 12.77
C TRP A 979 -37.98 7.22 14.13
N ARG A 980 -37.13 6.18 14.11
CA ARG A 980 -36.66 5.48 15.31
C ARG A 980 -35.18 5.80 15.58
N PRO A 981 -34.67 5.60 16.81
CA PRO A 981 -33.24 5.80 17.11
C PRO A 981 -32.30 4.99 16.20
N GLU A 982 -32.70 3.78 15.81
CA GLU A 982 -31.94 2.94 14.86
C GLU A 982 -31.78 3.57 13.47
N ASP A 983 -32.62 4.52 13.09
CA ASP A 983 -32.55 5.21 11.79
C ASP A 983 -31.45 6.28 11.74
N VAL A 984 -30.81 6.60 12.87
CA VAL A 984 -29.77 7.65 12.95
C VAL A 984 -28.45 7.18 13.55
N GLN A 985 -28.44 6.08 14.30
CA GLN A 985 -27.23 5.49 14.89
C GLN A 985 -26.24 5.02 13.80
N PRO A 986 -25.05 5.61 13.64
CA PRO A 986 -24.21 5.38 12.47
C PRO A 986 -23.70 3.94 12.29
N TRP A 987 -23.67 3.13 13.35
CA TRP A 987 -23.29 1.70 13.34
C TRP A 987 -24.44 0.73 13.01
N ARG A 988 -25.66 1.24 12.72
CA ARG A 988 -26.80 0.43 12.27
C ARG A 988 -26.88 0.40 10.75
N PHE A 989 -27.28 -0.75 10.19
CA PHE A 989 -27.54 -0.91 8.76
C PHE A 989 -28.99 -0.50 8.40
N ASN A 990 -29.22 -0.20 7.12
CA ASN A 990 -30.54 0.10 6.56
C ASN A 990 -31.34 1.18 7.33
N ARG A 991 -30.65 2.30 7.58
CA ARG A 991 -31.17 3.49 8.25
C ARG A 991 -32.05 4.29 7.31
N ARG A 992 -33.30 4.60 7.71
CA ARG A 992 -34.25 5.38 6.89
C ARG A 992 -33.82 6.84 6.67
N LEU A 993 -32.96 7.38 7.54
CA LEU A 993 -32.41 8.74 7.47
C LEU A 993 -30.94 8.76 7.03
N SER A 994 -30.47 7.74 6.33
CA SER A 994 -29.13 7.76 5.73
C SER A 994 -29.11 8.44 4.37
N SER A 995 -27.99 9.07 4.03
CA SER A 995 -27.76 9.64 2.69
C SER A 995 -27.84 8.59 1.56
N LEU A 996 -27.67 7.29 1.85
CA LEU A 996 -27.91 6.22 0.88
C LEU A 996 -29.37 6.08 0.44
N ARG A 997 -30.33 6.55 1.24
CA ARG A 997 -31.76 6.56 0.91
C ARG A 997 -32.29 7.95 0.61
N ARG A 998 -31.58 8.98 1.07
CA ARG A 998 -31.93 10.39 0.95
C ARG A 998 -30.72 11.18 0.43
N PRO A 999 -30.37 11.03 -0.85
CA PRO A 999 -29.12 11.56 -1.39
C PRO A 999 -29.12 13.07 -1.62
N VAL A 1000 -30.29 13.72 -1.51
CA VAL A 1000 -30.46 15.17 -1.72
C VAL A 1000 -30.45 15.89 -0.38
N LEU A 1001 -29.76 17.03 -0.30
CA LEU A 1001 -29.70 17.86 0.90
C LEU A 1001 -30.50 19.15 0.66
N LEU A 1002 -31.38 19.50 1.59
CA LEU A 1002 -32.10 20.77 1.59
C LEU A 1002 -31.53 21.68 2.68
N LEU A 1003 -30.86 22.74 2.26
CA LEU A 1003 -30.22 23.71 3.14
C LEU A 1003 -31.03 24.98 3.22
N GLU A 1004 -31.06 25.60 4.39
CA GLU A 1004 -31.60 26.95 4.54
C GLU A 1004 -30.70 27.94 3.78
N GLY A 1005 -31.30 28.88 3.05
CA GLY A 1005 -30.59 29.91 2.30
C GLY A 1005 -31.16 31.30 2.60
N GLU A 1006 -30.40 32.36 2.29
CA GLU A 1006 -30.75 33.75 2.68
C GLU A 1006 -32.13 34.21 2.17
N ALA A 1007 -32.51 33.80 0.94
CA ALA A 1007 -33.79 34.14 0.33
C ALA A 1007 -34.67 32.91 0.02
N THR A 1008 -34.05 31.81 -0.44
CA THR A 1008 -34.74 30.54 -0.72
C THR A 1008 -33.85 29.38 -0.30
N PRO A 1009 -34.43 28.23 0.10
CA PRO A 1009 -33.66 27.03 0.38
C PRO A 1009 -32.79 26.62 -0.82
N GLN A 1010 -31.59 26.12 -0.54
CA GLN A 1010 -30.67 25.58 -1.53
C GLN A 1010 -30.76 24.05 -1.56
N VAL A 1011 -30.76 23.48 -2.76
CA VAL A 1011 -30.69 22.03 -2.98
C VAL A 1011 -29.26 21.67 -3.31
N VAL A 1012 -28.66 20.76 -2.55
CA VAL A 1012 -27.29 20.27 -2.77
C VAL A 1012 -27.32 18.76 -2.99
N TRP A 1013 -26.65 18.26 -4.03
CA TRP A 1013 -26.57 16.83 -4.28
C TRP A 1013 -25.28 16.43 -5.00
N GLY A 1014 -24.85 15.20 -4.72
CA GLY A 1014 -23.81 14.53 -5.48
C GLY A 1014 -24.44 13.64 -6.57
N PRO A 1015 -24.03 13.74 -7.85
CA PRO A 1015 -24.52 12.85 -8.90
C PRO A 1015 -24.35 11.37 -8.55
N ARG A 1016 -23.18 10.98 -8.03
CA ARG A 1016 -22.89 9.57 -7.71
C ARG A 1016 -23.64 9.11 -6.47
N ALA A 1017 -23.85 9.99 -5.49
CA ALA A 1017 -24.69 9.71 -4.34
C ALA A 1017 -26.14 9.44 -4.76
N ALA A 1018 -26.68 10.22 -5.70
CA ALA A 1018 -28.02 9.99 -6.26
C ALA A 1018 -28.11 8.65 -7.02
N ALA A 1019 -27.15 8.37 -7.92
CA ALA A 1019 -27.07 7.09 -8.61
C ALA A 1019 -26.89 5.91 -7.64
N SER A 1020 -26.09 6.08 -6.59
CA SER A 1020 -25.87 5.05 -5.55
C SER A 1020 -27.16 4.77 -4.76
N ALA A 1021 -28.01 5.78 -4.57
CA ALA A 1021 -29.30 5.60 -3.90
C ALA A 1021 -30.28 4.75 -4.73
N SER A 1022 -30.31 4.92 -6.06
CA SER A 1022 -31.08 4.04 -6.97
C SER A 1022 -30.63 2.59 -6.83
N HIS A 1023 -29.32 2.33 -6.95
CA HIS A 1023 -28.75 0.98 -6.81
C HIS A 1023 -29.01 0.39 -5.41
N TYR A 1024 -28.88 1.19 -4.35
CA TYR A 1024 -29.11 0.75 -2.99
C TYR A 1024 -30.60 0.41 -2.74
N LEU A 1025 -31.53 1.18 -3.28
CA LEU A 1025 -32.96 0.88 -3.19
C LEU A 1025 -33.30 -0.44 -3.89
N LEU A 1026 -32.77 -0.65 -5.10
CA LEU A 1026 -32.93 -1.91 -5.84
C LEU A 1026 -32.31 -3.08 -5.07
N ASP A 1027 -31.08 -2.93 -4.54
CA ASP A 1027 -30.46 -3.96 -3.70
C ASP A 1027 -31.34 -4.31 -2.50
N LEU A 1028 -31.90 -3.32 -1.78
CA LEU A 1028 -32.80 -3.60 -0.66
C LEU A 1028 -34.06 -4.39 -1.06
N LEU A 1029 -34.60 -4.14 -2.25
CA LEU A 1029 -35.78 -4.86 -2.75
C LEU A 1029 -35.41 -6.26 -3.25
N HIS A 1030 -34.36 -6.39 -4.07
CA HIS A 1030 -33.85 -7.67 -4.59
C HIS A 1030 -33.41 -8.60 -3.46
N SER A 1031 -32.74 -8.04 -2.46
CA SER A 1031 -32.27 -8.78 -1.30
C SER A 1031 -33.38 -9.08 -0.28
N GLY A 1032 -34.61 -8.56 -0.47
CA GLY A 1032 -35.71 -8.70 0.49
C GLY A 1032 -35.50 -7.94 1.81
N ARG A 1033 -34.53 -7.01 1.85
CA ARG A 1033 -34.10 -6.26 3.04
C ARG A 1033 -34.86 -4.94 3.25
N PHE A 1034 -35.67 -4.49 2.30
CA PHE A 1034 -36.43 -3.25 2.45
C PHE A 1034 -37.36 -3.31 3.68
N LYS A 1035 -37.25 -2.32 4.58
CA LYS A 1035 -38.09 -2.22 5.80
C LYS A 1035 -39.49 -1.73 5.44
N ALA A 1036 -40.37 -2.65 5.04
CA ALA A 1036 -41.77 -2.39 4.66
C ALA A 1036 -42.74 -2.39 5.86
N ASP A 1037 -43.62 -1.39 5.92
CA ASP A 1037 -44.69 -1.26 6.91
C ASP A 1037 -46.04 -1.77 6.37
N SER A 1038 -46.32 -1.58 5.07
CA SER A 1038 -47.51 -2.07 4.35
C SER A 1038 -47.57 -3.60 4.31
N VAL A 1039 -48.78 -4.15 4.23
CA VAL A 1039 -48.99 -5.61 4.18
C VAL A 1039 -48.58 -6.15 2.80
N GLU A 1040 -48.92 -5.40 1.76
CA GLU A 1040 -48.72 -5.71 0.35
C GLU A 1040 -47.23 -5.87 0.04
N LEU A 1041 -46.40 -4.88 0.40
CA LEU A 1041 -44.97 -4.96 0.16
C LEU A 1041 -44.30 -6.03 1.02
N ARG A 1042 -44.76 -6.25 2.26
CA ARG A 1042 -44.26 -7.36 3.10
C ARG A 1042 -44.56 -8.73 2.49
N GLN A 1043 -45.74 -8.92 1.92
CA GLN A 1043 -46.10 -10.17 1.23
C GLN A 1043 -45.20 -10.40 0.01
N LEU A 1044 -44.99 -9.37 -0.81
CA LEU A 1044 -44.16 -9.42 -2.00
C LEU A 1044 -42.68 -9.69 -1.67
N LEU A 1045 -42.11 -8.99 -0.70
CA LEU A 1045 -40.74 -9.27 -0.22
C LEU A 1045 -40.63 -10.68 0.38
N GLY A 1046 -41.70 -11.19 0.98
CA GLY A 1046 -41.81 -12.59 1.40
C GLY A 1046 -41.75 -13.58 0.24
N GLU A 1047 -42.37 -13.25 -0.92
CA GLU A 1047 -42.28 -14.04 -2.14
C GLU A 1047 -40.88 -14.01 -2.75
N VAL A 1048 -40.24 -12.84 -2.81
CA VAL A 1048 -38.84 -12.68 -3.24
C VAL A 1048 -37.93 -13.61 -2.43
N ASN A 1049 -38.03 -13.55 -1.10
CA ASN A 1049 -37.24 -14.40 -0.22
C ASN A 1049 -37.52 -15.90 -0.42
N ARG A 1050 -38.78 -16.30 -0.64
CA ARG A 1050 -39.14 -17.70 -0.97
C ARG A 1050 -38.58 -18.15 -2.31
N SER A 1051 -38.61 -17.29 -3.33
CA SER A 1051 -38.06 -17.57 -4.66
C SER A 1051 -36.55 -17.79 -4.59
N ARG A 1052 -35.83 -16.87 -3.96
CA ARG A 1052 -34.37 -16.95 -3.73
C ARG A 1052 -33.98 -18.18 -2.90
N GLY A 1053 -34.81 -18.56 -1.93
CA GLY A 1053 -34.64 -19.82 -1.19
C GLY A 1053 -34.74 -21.04 -2.10
N ARG A 1054 -35.78 -21.15 -2.94
CA ARG A 1054 -35.93 -22.27 -3.89
C ARG A 1054 -34.80 -22.35 -4.91
N ALA A 1055 -34.37 -21.21 -5.46
CA ALA A 1055 -33.24 -21.15 -6.38
C ALA A 1055 -31.94 -21.66 -5.72
N PHE A 1056 -31.73 -21.33 -4.44
CA PHE A 1056 -30.58 -21.84 -3.71
C PHE A 1056 -30.67 -23.35 -3.45
N ASN A 1057 -31.84 -23.89 -3.10
CA ASN A 1057 -32.05 -25.33 -2.98
C ASN A 1057 -31.70 -26.05 -4.30
N GLN A 1058 -32.15 -25.50 -5.44
CA GLN A 1058 -31.85 -26.01 -6.77
C GLN A 1058 -30.35 -25.96 -7.08
N GLN A 1059 -29.67 -24.87 -6.73
CA GLN A 1059 -28.23 -24.72 -6.91
C GLN A 1059 -27.45 -25.82 -6.16
N VAL A 1060 -27.79 -26.06 -4.89
CA VAL A 1060 -27.16 -27.10 -4.07
C VAL A 1060 -27.44 -28.49 -4.66
N ALA A 1061 -28.68 -28.76 -5.06
CA ALA A 1061 -29.05 -30.03 -5.69
C ALA A 1061 -28.33 -30.24 -7.04
N ALA A 1062 -28.21 -29.19 -7.87
CA ALA A 1062 -27.50 -29.25 -9.15
C ALA A 1062 -26.00 -29.52 -8.97
N PHE A 1063 -25.37 -28.86 -7.99
CA PHE A 1063 -23.98 -29.13 -7.62
C PHE A 1063 -23.77 -30.60 -7.21
N LEU A 1064 -24.63 -31.14 -6.34
CA LEU A 1064 -24.54 -32.54 -5.90
C LEU A 1064 -24.76 -33.52 -7.05
N ARG A 1065 -25.68 -33.23 -7.98
CA ARG A 1065 -25.84 -34.02 -9.21
C ARG A 1065 -24.58 -33.96 -10.09
N ALA A 1066 -23.97 -32.79 -10.24
CA ALA A 1066 -22.73 -32.61 -11.01
C ALA A 1066 -21.53 -33.37 -10.39
N LEU A 1067 -21.53 -33.56 -9.06
CA LEU A 1067 -20.57 -34.42 -8.35
C LEU A 1067 -20.80 -35.93 -8.57
N GLY A 1068 -21.89 -36.33 -9.22
CA GLY A 1068 -22.20 -37.72 -9.54
C GLY A 1068 -23.19 -38.42 -8.61
N PHE A 1069 -23.90 -37.70 -7.74
CA PHE A 1069 -24.97 -38.28 -6.93
C PHE A 1069 -26.25 -38.49 -7.77
N TRP A 1070 -26.71 -39.74 -7.86
CA TRP A 1070 -27.87 -40.11 -8.69
C TRP A 1070 -29.22 -39.91 -8.00
N HIS A 1071 -29.27 -40.11 -6.68
CA HIS A 1071 -30.50 -39.99 -5.89
C HIS A 1071 -30.52 -38.65 -5.15
N VAL A 1072 -30.87 -37.56 -5.86
CA VAL A 1072 -31.00 -36.21 -5.28
C VAL A 1072 -32.44 -35.71 -5.42
N GLN A 1073 -33.14 -35.60 -4.28
CA GLN A 1073 -34.51 -35.09 -4.20
C GLN A 1073 -34.54 -33.72 -3.52
N GLU A 1074 -35.26 -32.78 -4.13
CA GLU A 1074 -35.52 -31.45 -3.57
C GLU A 1074 -36.86 -31.45 -2.83
N GLN A 1075 -36.96 -30.69 -1.74
CA GLN A 1075 -38.19 -30.57 -0.93
C GLN A 1075 -38.76 -31.92 -0.49
N ALA A 1076 -37.88 -32.81 -0.01
CA ALA A 1076 -38.20 -34.19 0.30
C ALA A 1076 -39.05 -34.28 1.58
N LYS A 1077 -40.27 -34.80 1.45
CA LYS A 1077 -41.25 -34.88 2.54
C LYS A 1077 -41.87 -36.27 2.74
N VAL A 1078 -41.85 -37.09 1.70
CA VAL A 1078 -42.47 -38.42 1.65
C VAL A 1078 -41.53 -39.39 0.95
N PHE A 1079 -41.24 -40.51 1.58
CA PHE A 1079 -40.40 -41.60 1.06
C PHE A 1079 -41.21 -42.89 1.10
N GLY A 1080 -41.89 -43.22 0.00
CA GLY A 1080 -42.82 -44.34 -0.05
C GLY A 1080 -43.96 -44.21 0.97
N ARG A 1081 -43.97 -45.06 2.01
CA ARG A 1081 -44.96 -45.03 3.10
C ARG A 1081 -44.57 -44.11 4.26
N VAL A 1082 -43.32 -43.66 4.31
CA VAL A 1082 -42.80 -42.78 5.37
C VAL A 1082 -43.09 -41.33 5.01
N ARG A 1083 -43.69 -40.57 5.94
CA ARG A 1083 -43.90 -39.13 5.80
C ARG A 1083 -43.33 -38.43 7.02
N LEU A 1084 -42.59 -37.34 6.81
CA LEU A 1084 -41.91 -36.60 7.89
C LEU A 1084 -42.95 -36.02 8.88
N ARG A 1085 -43.20 -36.77 9.96
CA ARG A 1085 -44.10 -36.41 11.05
C ARG A 1085 -43.46 -36.75 12.38
N ASP A 1086 -43.74 -35.97 13.41
CA ASP A 1086 -43.28 -36.31 14.76
C ASP A 1086 -44.08 -37.46 15.38
N GLU A 1087 -43.69 -37.85 16.59
CA GLU A 1087 -44.32 -38.91 17.39
C GLU A 1087 -45.80 -38.66 17.71
N HIS A 1088 -46.28 -37.42 17.58
CA HIS A 1088 -47.69 -37.05 17.75
C HIS A 1088 -48.43 -36.91 16.41
N GLY A 1089 -47.78 -37.25 15.30
CA GLY A 1089 -48.34 -37.16 13.95
C GLY A 1089 -48.36 -35.75 13.38
N LEU A 1090 -47.72 -34.76 14.01
CA LEU A 1090 -47.61 -33.40 13.48
C LEU A 1090 -46.57 -33.33 12.37
N ASP A 1091 -46.83 -32.49 11.37
CA ASP A 1091 -45.96 -32.33 10.19
C ASP A 1091 -44.61 -31.67 10.56
N LEU A 1092 -43.49 -32.33 10.24
CA LEU A 1092 -42.13 -31.81 10.50
C LEU A 1092 -41.62 -30.88 9.39
N GLY A 1093 -42.38 -30.72 8.31
CA GLY A 1093 -41.93 -30.05 7.09
C GLY A 1093 -41.13 -30.98 6.17
N ASP A 1094 -40.58 -30.39 5.12
CA ASP A 1094 -39.69 -31.00 4.13
C ASP A 1094 -38.21 -30.82 4.48
N ILE A 1095 -37.35 -31.68 3.91
CA ILE A 1095 -35.90 -31.51 3.86
C ILE A 1095 -35.57 -30.82 2.53
N ASP A 1096 -34.86 -29.69 2.58
CA ASP A 1096 -34.61 -28.85 1.40
C ASP A 1096 -33.94 -29.63 0.25
N VAL A 1097 -32.85 -30.37 0.54
CA VAL A 1097 -32.20 -31.31 -0.39
C VAL A 1097 -31.85 -32.61 0.33
N PHE A 1098 -32.30 -33.74 -0.22
CA PHE A 1098 -32.05 -35.08 0.29
C PHE A 1098 -31.23 -35.89 -0.72
N VAL A 1099 -30.14 -36.51 -0.27
CA VAL A 1099 -29.24 -37.29 -1.12
C VAL A 1099 -29.05 -38.69 -0.56
N VAL A 1100 -29.03 -39.70 -1.43
CA VAL A 1100 -28.55 -41.04 -1.10
C VAL A 1100 -27.26 -41.33 -1.87
N ASP A 1101 -26.18 -41.56 -1.12
CA ASP A 1101 -24.87 -42.02 -1.60
C ASP A 1101 -24.78 -43.54 -1.37
N ASP A 1102 -25.08 -44.31 -2.40
CA ASP A 1102 -25.04 -45.77 -2.38
C ASP A 1102 -23.62 -46.34 -2.37
N VAL A 1103 -22.66 -45.61 -2.93
CA VAL A 1103 -21.24 -45.99 -2.94
C VAL A 1103 -20.66 -45.98 -1.53
N ARG A 1104 -20.93 -44.92 -0.74
CA ARG A 1104 -20.43 -44.78 0.63
C ARG A 1104 -21.42 -45.25 1.70
N ARG A 1105 -22.62 -45.68 1.29
CA ARG A 1105 -23.74 -46.04 2.18
C ARG A 1105 -24.10 -44.91 3.14
N ARG A 1106 -24.30 -43.71 2.60
CA ARG A 1106 -24.67 -42.51 3.37
C ARG A 1106 -25.94 -41.86 2.85
N VAL A 1107 -26.68 -41.25 3.76
CA VAL A 1107 -27.81 -40.36 3.46
C VAL A 1107 -27.47 -38.96 3.94
N TYR A 1108 -27.57 -37.98 3.06
CA TYR A 1108 -27.35 -36.58 3.38
C TYR A 1108 -28.67 -35.82 3.41
N CYS A 1109 -28.97 -35.21 4.57
CA CYS A 1109 -30.12 -34.34 4.76
C CYS A 1109 -29.63 -32.89 4.83
N VAL A 1110 -29.81 -32.12 3.77
CA VAL A 1110 -29.30 -30.76 3.66
C VAL A 1110 -30.44 -29.76 3.82
N GLU A 1111 -30.37 -28.92 4.84
CA GLU A 1111 -31.22 -27.74 5.01
C GLU A 1111 -30.51 -26.55 4.33
N CYS A 1112 -31.18 -25.90 3.39
CA CYS A 1112 -30.64 -24.81 2.60
C CYS A 1112 -31.30 -23.50 3.03
N LYS A 1113 -30.50 -22.47 3.31
CA LYS A 1113 -31.02 -21.15 3.71
C LYS A 1113 -30.30 -20.04 2.97
N ASN A 1114 -31.09 -19.28 2.21
CA ASN A 1114 -30.63 -18.09 1.53
C ASN A 1114 -30.92 -16.86 2.40
N PHE A 1115 -29.91 -16.37 3.12
CA PHE A 1115 -30.00 -15.14 3.88
C PHE A 1115 -29.08 -14.09 3.30
N ALA A 1116 -29.50 -12.83 3.42
CA ALA A 1116 -28.60 -11.73 3.15
C ALA A 1116 -27.47 -11.74 4.17
N VAL A 1117 -26.26 -11.38 3.72
CA VAL A 1117 -25.09 -11.23 4.58
C VAL A 1117 -25.41 -10.28 5.73
N ALA A 1118 -25.25 -10.77 6.96
CA ALA A 1118 -25.35 -9.95 8.17
C ALA A 1118 -24.10 -9.07 8.28
N ARG A 1119 -24.27 -7.74 8.19
CA ARG A 1119 -23.17 -6.76 8.12
C ARG A 1119 -22.92 -6.06 9.46
N THR A 1120 -23.88 -6.13 10.37
CA THR A 1120 -23.80 -5.50 11.70
C THR A 1120 -24.00 -6.51 12.82
N ALA A 1121 -23.60 -6.13 14.03
CA ALA A 1121 -23.87 -6.90 15.24
C ALA A 1121 -25.37 -7.19 15.42
N ALA A 1122 -26.23 -6.21 15.13
CA ALA A 1122 -27.68 -6.36 15.21
C ALA A 1122 -28.21 -7.45 14.27
N GLU A 1123 -27.75 -7.45 13.02
CA GLU A 1123 -28.15 -8.43 12.01
C GLU A 1123 -27.61 -9.81 12.32
N THR A 1124 -26.36 -9.88 12.80
CA THR A 1124 -25.73 -11.13 13.23
C THR A 1124 -26.52 -11.74 14.39
N HIS A 1125 -26.99 -10.92 15.33
CA HIS A 1125 -27.84 -11.36 16.43
C HIS A 1125 -29.19 -11.87 15.94
N ALA A 1126 -29.88 -11.12 15.08
CA ALA A 1126 -31.15 -11.54 14.51
C ALA A 1126 -31.03 -12.85 13.72
N LEU A 1127 -29.93 -13.04 13.00
CA LEU A 1127 -29.62 -14.28 12.29
C LEU A 1127 -29.34 -15.43 13.27
N PHE A 1128 -28.54 -15.19 14.31
CA PHE A 1128 -28.20 -16.20 15.32
C PHE A 1128 -29.44 -16.66 16.12
N GLU A 1129 -30.33 -15.73 16.50
CA GLU A 1129 -31.61 -16.07 17.15
C GLU A 1129 -32.44 -17.00 16.25
N ARG A 1130 -32.52 -16.73 14.95
CA ARG A 1130 -33.23 -17.61 13.99
C ARG A 1130 -32.56 -18.97 13.82
N LEU A 1131 -31.22 -19.00 13.83
CA LEU A 1131 -30.43 -20.21 13.64
C LEU A 1131 -30.58 -21.18 14.81
N GLU A 1132 -30.29 -20.73 16.05
CA GLU A 1132 -30.12 -21.63 17.20
C GLU A 1132 -31.17 -21.48 18.30
N ARG A 1133 -31.58 -20.25 18.66
CA ARG A 1133 -32.41 -20.00 19.86
C ARG A 1133 -33.91 -20.08 19.58
N GLY A 1134 -34.33 -19.76 18.36
CA GLY A 1134 -35.72 -19.58 18.01
C GLY A 1134 -36.27 -18.26 18.55
N THR A 1135 -37.58 -18.06 18.41
CA THR A 1135 -38.32 -16.95 19.01
C THR A 1135 -39.33 -17.49 20.01
N ALA A 1136 -39.98 -16.60 20.77
CA ALA A 1136 -41.07 -17.01 21.67
C ALA A 1136 -42.19 -17.80 20.97
N THR A 1137 -42.33 -17.66 19.65
CA THR A 1137 -43.40 -18.26 18.84
C THR A 1137 -42.92 -19.32 17.84
N GLU A 1138 -41.62 -19.42 17.55
CA GLU A 1138 -41.09 -20.33 16.53
C GLU A 1138 -39.79 -21.00 16.99
N ARG A 1139 -39.67 -22.32 16.74
CA ARG A 1139 -38.45 -23.09 16.97
C ARG A 1139 -37.33 -22.69 16.01
N SER A 1140 -36.08 -22.88 16.43
CA SER A 1140 -34.90 -22.53 15.64
C SER A 1140 -34.74 -23.37 14.36
N ILE A 1141 -33.89 -22.93 13.44
CA ILE A 1141 -33.58 -23.70 12.22
C ILE A 1141 -32.90 -25.02 12.60
N VAL A 1142 -31.94 -24.97 13.53
CA VAL A 1142 -31.21 -26.15 14.01
C VAL A 1142 -32.18 -27.16 14.62
N GLU A 1143 -33.03 -26.74 15.57
CA GLU A 1143 -33.95 -27.65 16.25
C GLU A 1143 -34.94 -28.30 15.25
N ARG A 1144 -35.44 -27.53 14.27
CA ARG A 1144 -36.34 -28.07 13.25
C ARG A 1144 -35.64 -29.11 12.38
N HIS A 1145 -34.42 -28.84 11.92
CA HIS A 1145 -33.69 -29.76 11.05
C HIS A 1145 -33.22 -31.01 11.78
N GLU A 1146 -32.76 -30.89 13.03
CA GLU A 1146 -32.39 -32.04 13.86
C GLU A 1146 -33.54 -33.03 14.03
N ARG A 1147 -34.77 -32.54 14.22
CA ARG A 1147 -35.97 -33.38 14.28
C ARG A 1147 -36.23 -34.12 12.96
N ARG A 1148 -35.99 -33.48 11.80
CA ARG A 1148 -36.11 -34.11 10.48
C ARG A 1148 -35.04 -35.19 10.27
N VAL A 1149 -33.78 -34.88 10.60
CA VAL A 1149 -32.66 -35.83 10.52
C VAL A 1149 -32.88 -37.03 11.45
N HIS A 1150 -33.35 -36.79 12.67
CA HIS A 1150 -33.68 -37.85 13.61
C HIS A 1150 -34.81 -38.75 13.09
N HIS A 1151 -35.85 -38.16 12.50
CA HIS A 1151 -36.93 -38.93 11.88
C HIS A 1151 -36.42 -39.81 10.73
N VAL A 1152 -35.53 -39.29 9.88
CA VAL A 1152 -34.87 -40.07 8.81
C VAL A 1152 -34.06 -41.23 9.40
N ARG A 1153 -33.30 -41.00 10.48
CA ARG A 1153 -32.54 -42.08 11.16
C ARG A 1153 -33.45 -43.18 11.69
N GLN A 1154 -34.57 -42.82 12.33
CA GLN A 1154 -35.53 -43.77 12.88
C GLN A 1154 -36.20 -44.63 11.80
N HIS A 1155 -36.42 -44.08 10.61
CA HIS A 1155 -37.17 -44.72 9.51
C HIS A 1155 -36.27 -45.15 8.35
N LEU A 1156 -34.95 -45.18 8.56
CA LEU A 1156 -33.95 -45.43 7.52
C LEU A 1156 -34.22 -46.72 6.72
N PRO A 1157 -34.57 -47.88 7.34
CA PRO A 1157 -34.83 -49.10 6.57
C PRO A 1157 -35.95 -48.95 5.54
N ALA A 1158 -37.05 -48.27 5.91
CA ALA A 1158 -38.18 -48.03 5.01
C ALA A 1158 -37.86 -46.98 3.94
N ILE A 1159 -36.98 -46.02 4.26
CA ILE A 1159 -36.48 -45.04 3.29
C ILE A 1159 -35.55 -45.74 2.27
N LEU A 1160 -34.65 -46.63 2.70
CA LEU A 1160 -33.78 -47.39 1.79
C LEU A 1160 -34.60 -48.32 0.87
N GLU A 1161 -35.65 -48.95 1.39
CA GLU A 1161 -36.59 -49.74 0.58
C GLU A 1161 -37.25 -48.90 -0.51
N HIS A 1162 -37.62 -47.64 -0.21
CA HIS A 1162 -38.19 -46.72 -1.20
C HIS A 1162 -37.24 -46.46 -2.39
N PHE A 1163 -35.93 -46.43 -2.15
CA PHE A 1163 -34.90 -46.27 -3.19
C PHE A 1163 -34.40 -47.59 -3.78
N GLY A 1164 -34.96 -48.74 -3.36
CA GLY A 1164 -34.54 -50.07 -3.85
C GLY A 1164 -33.17 -50.52 -3.37
N LEU A 1165 -32.70 -49.99 -2.23
CA LEU A 1165 -31.35 -50.23 -1.71
C LEU A 1165 -31.37 -51.26 -0.56
N PRO A 1166 -30.33 -52.10 -0.44
CA PRO A 1166 -30.29 -53.14 0.58
C PRO A 1166 -30.06 -52.57 2.00
N PRO A 1167 -30.66 -53.18 3.03
CA PRO A 1167 -30.39 -52.83 4.43
C PRO A 1167 -28.93 -53.14 4.80
N GLY A 1168 -28.35 -52.36 5.72
CA GLY A 1168 -26.96 -52.51 6.16
C GLY A 1168 -26.51 -51.34 7.05
N ASP A 1169 -25.20 -51.23 7.27
CA ASP A 1169 -24.59 -50.13 8.05
C ASP A 1169 -24.59 -48.83 7.23
N TRP A 1170 -25.72 -48.13 7.25
CA TRP A 1170 -25.90 -46.82 6.62
C TRP A 1170 -25.79 -45.70 7.65
N GLU A 1171 -25.13 -44.61 7.29
CA GLU A 1171 -25.04 -43.40 8.12
C GLU A 1171 -25.93 -42.28 7.59
N VAL A 1172 -26.58 -41.54 8.49
CA VAL A 1172 -27.37 -40.33 8.14
C VAL A 1172 -26.66 -39.10 8.70
N GLU A 1173 -26.21 -38.22 7.81
CA GLU A 1173 -25.52 -36.98 8.13
C GLU A 1173 -26.42 -35.79 7.73
N GLY A 1174 -26.61 -34.85 8.64
CA GLY A 1174 -27.40 -33.64 8.40
C GLY A 1174 -26.47 -32.44 8.20
N PHE A 1175 -26.77 -31.58 7.23
CA PHE A 1175 -26.06 -30.33 6.99
C PHE A 1175 -27.03 -29.15 7.02
N ILE A 1176 -26.57 -28.01 7.51
CA ILE A 1176 -27.23 -26.73 7.33
C ILE A 1176 -26.30 -25.87 6.46
N VAL A 1177 -26.77 -25.51 5.27
CA VAL A 1177 -25.96 -24.84 4.25
C VAL A 1177 -26.55 -23.47 3.94
N PHE A 1178 -25.71 -22.45 4.01
CA PHE A 1178 -26.05 -21.06 3.70
C PHE A 1178 -25.41 -20.60 2.39
N ASN A 1179 -26.05 -19.68 1.68
CA ASN A 1179 -25.56 -19.20 0.38
C ASN A 1179 -24.29 -18.33 0.46
N HIS A 1180 -24.12 -17.59 1.55
CA HIS A 1180 -22.94 -16.80 1.86
C HIS A 1180 -22.38 -17.23 3.21
N ASP A 1181 -21.17 -16.79 3.53
CA ASP A 1181 -20.61 -16.96 4.86
C ASP A 1181 -21.18 -15.92 5.86
N SER A 1182 -21.06 -16.18 7.15
CA SER A 1182 -21.42 -15.24 8.23
C SER A 1182 -20.69 -15.59 9.51
N VAL A 1183 -20.31 -14.57 10.27
CA VAL A 1183 -19.77 -14.73 11.63
C VAL A 1183 -20.72 -15.55 12.51
N ALA A 1184 -22.05 -15.45 12.30
CA ALA A 1184 -23.03 -16.22 13.06
C ALA A 1184 -22.84 -17.74 12.94
N TYR A 1185 -22.33 -18.24 11.80
CA TYR A 1185 -22.15 -19.68 11.57
C TYR A 1185 -20.95 -20.22 12.32
N SER A 1186 -19.85 -19.47 12.36
CA SER A 1186 -18.66 -19.81 13.15
C SER A 1186 -18.92 -19.77 14.66
N LEU A 1187 -19.91 -18.99 15.11
CA LEU A 1187 -20.36 -18.94 16.51
C LEU A 1187 -21.38 -20.02 16.87
N SER A 1188 -21.85 -20.79 15.88
CA SER A 1188 -22.84 -21.85 16.09
C SER A 1188 -22.27 -22.99 16.93
N SER A 1189 -23.05 -23.44 17.91
CA SER A 1189 -22.77 -24.58 18.77
C SER A 1189 -23.60 -25.83 18.39
N ALA A 1190 -24.31 -25.76 17.27
CA ALA A 1190 -25.16 -26.84 16.76
C ALA A 1190 -24.38 -28.15 16.55
N ALA A 1191 -25.02 -29.27 16.85
CA ALA A 1191 -24.43 -30.60 16.63
C ALA A 1191 -24.34 -30.95 15.12
N LEU A 1192 -25.19 -30.34 14.29
CA LEU A 1192 -25.13 -30.46 12.84
C LEU A 1192 -24.13 -29.46 12.26
N PRO A 1193 -23.28 -29.85 11.28
CA PRO A 1193 -22.43 -28.91 10.56
C PRO A 1193 -23.22 -27.76 9.93
N VAL A 1194 -22.86 -26.54 10.30
CA VAL A 1194 -23.35 -25.29 9.70
C VAL A 1194 -22.26 -24.73 8.79
N LEU A 1195 -22.52 -24.67 7.49
CA LEU A 1195 -21.52 -24.37 6.47
C LEU A 1195 -22.01 -23.30 5.49
N SER A 1196 -21.10 -22.47 4.98
CA SER A 1196 -21.35 -21.72 3.75
C SER A 1196 -21.38 -22.69 2.55
N PHE A 1197 -21.98 -22.27 1.44
CA PHE A 1197 -22.07 -23.09 0.23
C PHE A 1197 -20.69 -23.49 -0.28
N GLU A 1198 -19.72 -22.58 -0.22
CA GLU A 1198 -18.34 -22.88 -0.63
C GLU A 1198 -17.65 -23.89 0.29
N GLN A 1199 -17.84 -23.77 1.60
CA GLN A 1199 -17.33 -24.75 2.57
C GLN A 1199 -17.98 -26.12 2.36
N PHE A 1200 -19.28 -26.15 2.06
CA PHE A 1200 -20.00 -27.37 1.71
C PHE A 1200 -19.46 -27.99 0.42
N VAL A 1201 -19.23 -27.19 -0.62
CA VAL A 1201 -18.62 -27.64 -1.89
C VAL A 1201 -17.29 -28.31 -1.66
N ARG A 1202 -16.35 -27.64 -0.98
CA ARG A 1202 -15.02 -28.19 -0.68
C ARG A 1202 -15.12 -29.48 0.12
N ARG A 1203 -16.02 -29.55 1.11
CA ARG A 1203 -16.22 -30.75 1.94
C ARG A 1203 -16.73 -31.93 1.10
N MET A 1204 -17.70 -31.71 0.22
CA MET A 1204 -18.25 -32.75 -0.64
C MET A 1204 -17.23 -33.22 -1.70
N GLU A 1205 -16.49 -32.30 -2.32
CA GLU A 1205 -15.42 -32.63 -3.28
C GLU A 1205 -14.31 -33.47 -2.64
N HIS A 1206 -13.81 -33.08 -1.47
CA HIS A 1206 -12.82 -33.86 -0.72
C HIS A 1206 -13.34 -35.25 -0.33
N GLY A 1207 -14.61 -35.36 0.07
CA GLY A 1207 -15.26 -36.63 0.38
C GLY A 1207 -15.40 -37.55 -0.84
N VAL A 1208 -15.60 -36.97 -2.02
CA VAL A 1208 -15.69 -37.72 -3.27
C VAL A 1208 -14.32 -38.23 -3.72
N VAL A 1209 -13.30 -37.37 -3.72
CA VAL A 1209 -11.93 -37.69 -4.14
C VAL A 1209 -11.29 -38.78 -3.27
N ARG A 1210 -11.49 -38.77 -1.94
CA ARG A 1210 -10.98 -39.85 -1.07
C ARG A 1210 -11.69 -41.19 -1.26
N GLY A 1211 -12.96 -41.18 -1.68
CA GLY A 1211 -13.71 -42.42 -1.97
C GLY A 1211 -13.36 -43.04 -3.34
N ALA A 1212 -12.70 -42.30 -4.22
CA ALA A 1212 -12.19 -42.81 -5.50
C ALA A 1212 -10.79 -43.44 -5.40
N ALA A 1213 -10.13 -43.37 -4.24
CA ALA A 1213 -8.91 -44.11 -3.97
C ALA A 1213 -9.26 -45.59 -3.72
N LEU A 1214 -8.91 -46.43 -4.70
CA LEU A 1214 -9.12 -47.88 -4.75
C LEU A 1214 -8.82 -48.60 -3.40
N PRO A 1215 -9.60 -49.62 -3.02
CA PRO A 1215 -9.17 -50.59 -2.03
C PRO A 1215 -8.07 -51.47 -2.65
N GLY A 1216 -6.81 -51.12 -2.40
CA GLY A 1216 -5.69 -51.96 -2.82
C GLY A 1216 -4.33 -51.30 -2.70
N THR A 1217 -3.73 -51.35 -1.50
CA THR A 1217 -2.45 -52.02 -1.20
C THR A 1217 -2.06 -51.68 0.24
N GLY A 1218 -1.93 -52.70 1.08
CA GLY A 1218 -1.51 -52.54 2.47
C GLY A 1218 -0.04 -52.12 2.59
N GLY A 1219 0.24 -51.37 3.66
CA GLY A 1219 1.57 -50.99 4.12
C GLY A 1219 1.47 -50.07 5.34
N THR A 1220 1.46 -50.68 6.52
CA THR A 1220 1.54 -50.09 7.88
C THR A 1220 2.99 -49.68 8.25
N PRO A 1221 3.18 -48.95 9.36
CA PRO A 1221 2.73 -47.61 9.70
C PRO A 1221 3.83 -46.55 9.57
#